data_AF-A0A7G9YS42-F1
#
_entry.id   AF-A0A7G9YS42-F1
#
_cell.length_a   1.000
_cell.length_b   1.000
_cell.length_c   1.000
_cell.angle_alpha   90.00
_cell.angle_beta   90.00
_cell.angle_gamma   90.00
#
_symmetry.space_group_name_H-M   'P 1'
#
loop_
_entity.id
_entity.type
_entity.pdbx_description
1 polymer ?
#
loop_
_entity_poly.entity_id
_entity_poly.type
_entity_poly.pdbx_seq_one_letter_code
_entity_poly.pdbx_strand_id
1 'polypeptide(L)'
;MNSTNIVDTLLKDIKERLTLDGKNRVFNEGKELRSEFMNEEAEPEAFTREFLIDKIFSAFALEKLSEKKIEDSRGLRSVDYGIKSKERMFLVEAKSLNADLFEKSREGGVNQIKGLFKLAEVKENYDFGVATNGLRWVFIDRTGKIADDLRLEADFAQIKEFLVGKEKVVSPKTEEEISKKFYDWYNALLHGGRYKNHENKQKTVAEDDCLVNNIVGVKDLEEREQIAQVVMNRLIFIKFLQSKGIIGEDILRYLAEIKEDMLTPKLRQLFFGTLDRPVDDRFDIDERFKDIPYLNGSLFVHTEVERKNIDYKVRAEILKEVIAFLDSFKFVHKEQLGNGASIDPKILGYIFERAMTATDRKGTGAYYTPKSITKYISENTIYPCIIEKTNEILKTEKGYKDTELIKDIEELFILPATTLKEIWDKIILKLRVLDNACGSGAFLLAAANILFELNKKINDKIGAENLDTTLKILILVNNLYGVDINPNGIEIAKLRLWLWLADSYEPGYIKPLPNIDYNLRVGNSLIGYVDLGEFKKAKLTLSDYLWDEEKDTLETLLKQRSDLIREYKRAAGEEAKELKGNVQELDVKISNLLNVNLYREFREKKIKISREEFLRLNPFHWGFEFYEAFDLEKPKEERGFDVVIGNPPYGIVFNNIEKAFIEDQYPTFKRNNDIFVAFMQNSIILLKSDGLFSFIVPNTFLTGPYFNRLKEYILNTTKILKLLDFGTKQVFIDPNVFNAIIILQKEKMKSQETITSLS
;
A
#
# COMPACT_ATOMS: atom_id res chain seq x y z
N MET A 1 -10.06 12.82 5.22
CA MET A 1 -11.39 13.46 5.30
C MET A 1 -11.30 14.83 4.65
N ASN A 2 -12.09 15.11 3.62
CA ASN A 2 -12.16 16.44 3.02
C ASN A 2 -12.84 17.40 4.01
N SER A 3 -12.19 18.53 4.28
CA SER A 3 -12.63 19.58 5.20
C SER A 3 -14.04 20.11 4.93
N THR A 4 -14.45 20.14 3.66
CA THR A 4 -15.73 20.67 3.20
C THR A 4 -16.93 19.90 3.75
N ASN A 5 -16.84 18.57 3.88
CA ASN A 5 -17.98 17.73 4.28
C ASN A 5 -18.37 17.91 5.76
N ILE A 6 -17.41 18.20 6.64
CA ILE A 6 -17.67 18.41 8.08
C ILE A 6 -18.40 19.73 8.31
N VAL A 7 -17.94 20.82 7.66
CA VAL A 7 -18.55 22.15 7.81
C VAL A 7 -19.97 22.14 7.28
N ASP A 8 -20.20 21.57 6.10
CA ASP A 8 -21.53 21.47 5.50
C ASP A 8 -22.51 20.70 6.42
N THR A 9 -22.03 19.62 7.05
CA THR A 9 -22.84 18.83 7.99
C THR A 9 -23.20 19.63 9.25
N LEU A 10 -22.24 20.33 9.85
CA LEU A 10 -22.47 21.15 11.05
C LEU A 10 -23.45 22.30 10.78
N LEU A 11 -23.27 22.99 9.65
CA LEU A 11 -24.15 24.09 9.26
C LEU A 11 -25.55 23.60 8.91
N LYS A 12 -25.68 22.39 8.36
CA LYS A 12 -26.98 21.76 8.11
C LYS A 12 -27.72 21.46 9.42
N ASP A 13 -27.06 20.86 10.41
CA ASP A 13 -27.66 20.57 11.73
C ASP A 13 -28.14 21.87 12.42
N ILE A 14 -27.32 22.92 12.40
CA ILE A 14 -27.71 24.23 12.92
C ILE A 14 -28.94 24.77 12.19
N LYS A 15 -28.94 24.72 10.85
CA LYS A 15 -30.08 25.18 10.04
C LYS A 15 -31.34 24.39 10.37
N GLU A 16 -31.27 23.11 10.72
CA GLU A 16 -32.45 22.30 11.08
C GLU A 16 -33.04 22.71 12.44
N ARG A 17 -32.24 23.30 13.32
CA ARG A 17 -32.64 23.79 14.66
C ARG A 17 -33.19 25.21 14.68
N LEU A 18 -33.13 25.94 13.56
CA LEU A 18 -33.72 27.28 13.43
C LEU A 18 -35.13 27.23 12.83
N THR A 19 -35.94 28.23 13.18
CA THR A 19 -37.23 28.49 12.52
C THR A 19 -36.99 28.88 11.06
N LEU A 20 -38.02 28.81 10.21
CA LEU A 20 -37.87 29.22 8.81
C LEU A 20 -37.43 30.69 8.67
N ASP A 21 -37.99 31.60 9.48
CA ASP A 21 -37.54 33.00 9.55
C ASP A 21 -36.11 33.09 10.08
N GLY A 22 -35.79 32.34 11.15
CA GLY A 22 -34.46 32.27 11.72
C GLY A 22 -33.38 31.86 10.72
N LYS A 23 -33.64 30.83 9.89
CA LYS A 23 -32.71 30.42 8.82
C LYS A 23 -32.42 31.57 7.86
N ASN A 24 -33.44 32.29 7.43
CA ASN A 24 -33.28 33.41 6.49
C ASN A 24 -32.55 34.59 7.14
N ARG A 25 -32.95 35.00 8.35
CA ARG A 25 -32.32 36.10 9.09
C ARG A 25 -30.83 35.84 9.37
N VAL A 26 -30.51 34.64 9.84
CA VAL A 26 -29.14 34.29 10.26
C VAL A 26 -28.24 34.01 9.06
N PHE A 27 -28.65 33.14 8.11
CA PHE A 27 -27.75 32.68 7.05
C PHE A 27 -27.82 33.51 5.76
N ASN A 28 -28.96 34.15 5.46
CA ASN A 28 -29.08 34.96 4.24
C ASN A 28 -28.89 36.47 4.53
N GLU A 29 -29.44 36.97 5.64
CA GLU A 29 -29.32 38.40 6.02
C GLU A 29 -28.13 38.68 6.96
N GLY A 30 -27.46 37.64 7.47
CA GLY A 30 -26.30 37.79 8.37
C GLY A 30 -26.64 38.41 9.73
N LYS A 31 -27.89 38.26 10.21
CA LYS A 31 -28.30 38.76 11.53
C LYS A 31 -27.74 37.88 12.64
N GLU A 32 -27.41 38.51 13.77
CA GLU A 32 -27.05 37.83 15.01
C GLU A 32 -28.20 36.93 15.47
N LEU A 33 -27.87 35.73 15.94
CA LEU A 33 -28.83 34.76 16.44
C LEU A 33 -29.51 35.27 17.71
N ARG A 34 -30.84 35.12 17.75
CA ARG A 34 -31.70 35.47 18.89
C ARG A 34 -32.58 34.28 19.25
N SER A 35 -33.06 34.23 20.49
CA SER A 35 -33.92 33.13 20.96
C SER A 35 -35.18 32.93 20.12
N GLU A 36 -35.75 34.01 19.58
CA GLU A 36 -36.92 33.96 18.69
C GLU A 36 -36.66 33.30 17.32
N PHE A 37 -35.40 33.11 16.93
CA PHE A 37 -35.00 32.47 15.67
C PHE A 37 -34.83 30.94 15.79
N MET A 38 -34.89 30.39 17.00
CA MET A 38 -34.63 28.99 17.28
C MET A 38 -35.94 28.20 17.44
N ASN A 39 -35.92 26.91 17.09
CA ASN A 39 -37.08 26.02 17.32
C ASN A 39 -37.22 25.64 18.81
N GLU A 40 -36.16 25.78 19.59
CA GLU A 40 -36.07 25.46 21.00
C GLU A 40 -35.73 26.72 21.80
N GLU A 41 -36.28 26.88 23.00
CA GLU A 41 -35.91 27.98 23.90
C GLU A 41 -34.51 27.75 24.47
N ALA A 42 -33.52 28.39 23.85
CA ALA A 42 -32.13 28.38 24.28
C ALA A 42 -31.57 29.82 24.35
N GLU A 43 -30.51 29.98 25.14
CA GLU A 43 -29.70 31.20 25.13
C GLU A 43 -28.78 31.17 23.88
N PRO A 44 -28.73 32.23 23.05
CA PRO A 44 -28.05 32.19 21.74
C PRO A 44 -26.55 31.86 21.78
N GLU A 45 -25.83 32.33 22.80
CA GLU A 45 -24.41 32.03 22.97
C GLU A 45 -24.19 30.57 23.39
N ALA A 46 -24.98 30.06 24.33
CA ALA A 46 -24.99 28.65 24.73
C ALA A 46 -25.31 27.73 23.55
N PHE A 47 -26.29 28.08 22.72
CA PHE A 47 -26.62 27.36 21.50
C PHE A 47 -25.42 27.29 20.54
N THR A 48 -24.74 28.41 20.33
CA THR A 48 -23.58 28.48 19.42
C THR A 48 -22.41 27.64 19.95
N ARG A 49 -22.21 27.65 21.27
CA ARG A 49 -21.21 26.82 21.95
C ARG A 49 -21.49 25.33 21.77
N GLU A 50 -22.67 24.88 22.13
CA GLU A 50 -23.03 23.45 22.14
C GLU A 50 -23.10 22.83 20.74
N PHE A 51 -23.73 23.52 19.79
CA PHE A 51 -24.06 22.94 18.49
C PHE A 51 -23.04 23.23 17.39
N LEU A 52 -22.09 24.16 17.61
CA LEU A 52 -21.05 24.48 16.62
C LEU A 52 -19.64 24.36 17.19
N ILE A 53 -19.30 25.20 18.17
CA ILE A 53 -17.92 25.34 18.67
C ILE A 53 -17.44 24.04 19.32
N ASP A 54 -18.26 23.46 20.19
CA ASP A 54 -17.96 22.21 20.88
C ASP A 54 -17.81 21.04 19.91
N LYS A 55 -18.64 20.99 18.86
CA LYS A 55 -18.55 19.97 17.81
C LYS A 55 -17.26 20.10 17.00
N ILE A 56 -16.81 21.33 16.73
CA ILE A 56 -15.51 21.59 16.09
C ILE A 56 -14.37 21.12 17.00
N PHE A 57 -14.44 21.40 18.31
CA PHE A 57 -13.45 20.90 19.26
C PHE A 57 -13.40 19.38 19.32
N SER A 58 -14.57 18.71 19.34
CA SER A 58 -14.64 17.25 19.27
C SER A 58 -14.08 16.71 17.94
N ALA A 59 -14.41 17.34 16.81
CA ALA A 59 -13.89 16.95 15.50
C ALA A 59 -12.36 17.08 15.39
N PHE A 60 -11.76 17.99 16.17
CA PHE A 60 -10.31 18.18 16.25
C PHE A 60 -9.65 17.46 17.43
N ALA A 61 -10.40 16.66 18.21
CA ALA A 61 -9.93 15.96 19.40
C ALA A 61 -9.21 16.88 20.40
N LEU A 62 -9.77 18.08 20.63
CA LEU A 62 -9.24 19.08 21.55
C LEU A 62 -9.75 18.84 22.98
N GLU A 63 -8.86 18.94 23.97
CA GLU A 63 -9.16 18.77 25.38
C GLU A 63 -9.65 20.10 25.98
N LYS A 64 -10.84 20.12 26.58
CA LYS A 64 -11.35 21.30 27.31
C LYS A 64 -10.82 21.28 28.75
N LEU A 65 -10.25 22.41 29.17
CA LEU A 65 -9.82 22.67 30.53
C LEU A 65 -10.93 23.40 31.30
N SER A 66 -10.96 23.25 32.63
CA SER A 66 -11.93 23.93 33.49
C SER A 66 -11.89 25.46 33.35
N GLU A 67 -13.06 26.11 33.39
CA GLU A 67 -13.23 27.56 33.30
C GLU A 67 -12.21 28.33 34.17
N LYS A 68 -11.50 29.28 33.56
CA LYS A 68 -10.63 30.22 34.29
C LYS A 68 -11.36 31.54 34.50
N LYS A 69 -11.80 31.80 35.73
CA LYS A 69 -12.13 33.13 36.23
C LYS A 69 -10.84 33.80 36.69
N ILE A 70 -10.42 34.85 35.99
CA ILE A 70 -9.17 35.56 36.27
C ILE A 70 -9.53 36.96 36.77
N GLU A 71 -9.15 37.27 38.01
CA GLU A 71 -9.44 38.54 38.66
C GLU A 71 -8.41 39.60 38.25
N ASP A 72 -8.85 40.75 37.70
CA ASP A 72 -7.99 41.90 37.43
C ASP A 72 -8.36 43.11 38.31
N SER A 73 -7.49 44.13 38.33
CA SER A 73 -7.66 45.36 39.12
C SER A 73 -8.91 46.20 38.77
N ARG A 74 -9.69 45.78 37.77
CA ARG A 74 -10.92 46.40 37.27
C ARG A 74 -12.08 45.40 37.20
N GLY A 75 -12.01 44.26 37.90
CA GLY A 75 -13.08 43.24 38.03
C GLY A 75 -12.70 41.84 37.51
N LEU A 76 -13.61 40.89 37.70
CA LEU A 76 -13.46 39.50 37.24
C LEU A 76 -13.56 39.43 35.70
N ARG A 77 -12.59 38.82 35.02
CA ARG A 77 -12.68 38.46 33.60
C ARG A 77 -12.72 36.94 33.48
N SER A 78 -13.76 36.40 32.87
CA SER A 78 -13.86 34.99 32.49
C SER A 78 -13.77 34.86 30.98
N VAL A 79 -13.34 33.67 30.53
CA VAL A 79 -13.47 33.23 29.14
C VAL A 79 -14.15 31.87 29.14
N ASP A 80 -14.88 31.58 28.07
CA ASP A 80 -15.68 30.35 27.95
C ASP A 80 -14.85 29.08 28.02
N TYR A 81 -13.66 29.07 27.42
CA TYR A 81 -12.83 27.87 27.36
C TYR A 81 -11.35 28.13 27.61
N GLY A 82 -10.73 27.25 28.39
CA GLY A 82 -9.33 26.90 28.20
C GLY A 82 -9.27 25.63 27.34
N ILE A 83 -8.44 25.61 26.31
CA ILE A 83 -8.29 24.46 25.43
C ILE A 83 -6.84 24.01 25.38
N LYS A 84 -6.64 22.70 25.38
CA LYS A 84 -5.34 22.06 25.21
C LYS A 84 -5.37 21.13 24.00
N SER A 85 -4.40 21.32 23.10
CA SER A 85 -4.07 20.38 22.04
C SER A 85 -2.80 19.59 22.41
N LYS A 86 -2.37 18.65 21.56
CA LYS A 86 -1.13 17.88 21.77
C LYS A 86 0.10 18.78 21.89
N GLU A 87 0.10 19.95 21.24
CA GLU A 87 1.27 20.84 21.15
C GLU A 87 1.07 22.22 21.80
N ARG A 88 -0.17 22.66 22.06
CA ARG A 88 -0.48 24.05 22.43
C ARG A 88 -1.58 24.16 23.48
N MET A 89 -1.59 25.28 24.20
CA MET A 89 -2.70 25.71 25.06
C MET A 89 -3.22 27.07 24.61
N PHE A 90 -4.52 27.24 24.52
CA PHE A 90 -5.13 28.51 24.12
C PHE A 90 -6.44 28.80 24.87
N LEU A 91 -6.84 30.06 24.88
CA LEU A 91 -8.09 30.53 25.48
C LEU A 91 -9.10 30.85 24.38
N VAL A 92 -10.38 30.58 24.60
CA VAL A 92 -11.45 30.87 23.64
C VAL A 92 -12.58 31.64 24.31
N GLU A 93 -12.96 32.75 23.69
CA GLU A 93 -14.16 33.52 23.99
C GLU A 93 -15.17 33.29 22.87
N ALA A 94 -16.33 32.75 23.21
CA ALA A 94 -17.42 32.48 22.30
C ALA A 94 -18.45 33.61 22.34
N LYS A 95 -19.15 33.79 21.22
CA LYS A 95 -20.31 34.67 21.11
C LYS A 95 -21.43 33.97 20.35
N SER A 96 -22.64 34.51 20.45
CA SER A 96 -23.79 34.10 19.63
C SER A 96 -23.43 34.15 18.13
N LEU A 97 -24.00 33.22 17.36
CA LEU A 97 -23.80 33.12 15.92
C LEU A 97 -24.05 34.48 15.24
N ASN A 98 -23.13 34.90 14.36
CA ASN A 98 -23.08 36.22 13.69
C ASN A 98 -22.88 37.46 14.60
N ALA A 99 -22.61 37.32 15.90
CA ALA A 99 -22.26 38.46 16.75
C ALA A 99 -21.01 39.20 16.25
N ASP A 100 -20.95 40.51 16.50
CA ASP A 100 -19.78 41.35 16.19
C ASP A 100 -18.65 41.10 17.19
N LEU A 101 -17.69 40.28 16.79
CA LEU A 101 -16.50 39.98 17.61
C LEU A 101 -15.62 41.21 17.91
N PHE A 102 -15.75 42.29 17.12
CA PHE A 102 -14.96 43.52 17.22
C PHE A 102 -15.68 44.65 17.95
N GLU A 103 -16.78 44.35 18.63
CA GLU A 103 -17.51 45.33 19.42
C GLU A 103 -16.55 46.09 20.35
N LYS A 104 -16.62 47.42 20.32
CA LYS A 104 -15.68 48.31 21.03
C LYS A 104 -15.82 48.25 22.55
N SER A 105 -16.87 47.61 23.07
CA SER A 105 -17.08 47.43 24.50
C SER A 105 -16.03 46.49 25.10
N ARG A 106 -15.97 46.47 26.44
CA ARG A 106 -15.13 45.52 27.17
C ARG A 106 -15.66 44.08 27.04
N GLU A 107 -16.91 43.92 26.61
CA GLU A 107 -17.62 42.64 26.43
C GLU A 107 -17.42 42.06 25.03
N GLY A 108 -16.94 42.84 24.06
CA GLY A 108 -16.58 42.35 22.72
C GLY A 108 -15.48 41.28 22.79
N GLY A 109 -15.69 40.15 22.10
CA GLY A 109 -14.86 38.95 22.24
C GLY A 109 -13.36 39.19 21.99
N VAL A 110 -13.01 39.99 20.98
CA VAL A 110 -11.60 40.34 20.71
C VAL A 110 -10.98 41.17 21.84
N ASN A 111 -11.73 42.10 22.43
CA ASN A 111 -11.23 42.96 23.50
C ASN A 111 -11.07 42.20 24.82
N GLN A 112 -11.94 41.21 25.07
CA GLN A 112 -11.81 40.32 26.22
C GLN A 112 -10.50 39.52 26.17
N ILE A 113 -10.24 38.84 25.04
CA ILE A 113 -9.00 38.08 24.84
C ILE A 113 -7.76 38.99 24.92
N LYS A 114 -7.76 40.13 24.22
CA LYS A 114 -6.66 41.11 24.32
C LYS A 114 -6.46 41.62 25.75
N GLY A 115 -7.53 41.74 26.50
CA GLY A 115 -7.51 42.12 27.91
C GLY A 115 -6.78 41.09 28.77
N LEU A 116 -7.02 39.80 28.54
CA LEU A 116 -6.40 38.70 29.28
C LEU A 116 -4.91 38.56 28.99
N PHE A 117 -4.49 38.70 27.73
CA PHE A 117 -3.07 38.68 27.36
C PHE A 117 -2.27 39.89 27.87
N LYS A 118 -2.88 40.83 28.62
CA LYS A 118 -2.11 41.81 29.41
C LYS A 118 -1.55 41.23 30.71
N LEU A 119 -2.09 40.11 31.19
CA LEU A 119 -1.69 39.46 32.43
C LEU A 119 -0.49 38.52 32.18
N ALA A 120 0.52 38.59 33.06
CA ALA A 120 1.73 37.78 32.92
C ALA A 120 1.42 36.28 32.98
N GLU A 121 0.56 35.85 33.91
CA GLU A 121 0.16 34.44 34.06
C GLU A 121 -0.45 33.86 32.77
N VAL A 122 -1.24 34.65 32.04
CA VAL A 122 -1.86 34.20 30.78
C VAL A 122 -0.80 34.07 29.68
N LYS A 123 0.12 35.03 29.59
CA LYS A 123 1.21 35.02 28.61
C LYS A 123 2.20 33.86 28.81
N GLU A 124 2.39 33.44 30.06
CA GLU A 124 3.27 32.32 30.40
C GLU A 124 2.63 30.97 30.09
N ASN A 125 1.32 30.83 30.31
CA ASN A 125 0.62 29.55 30.23
C ASN A 125 -0.13 29.30 28.92
N TYR A 126 -0.41 30.30 28.09
CA TYR A 126 -1.18 30.14 26.85
C TYR A 126 -0.44 30.69 25.63
N ASP A 127 -0.53 29.96 24.52
CA ASP A 127 0.14 30.24 23.26
C ASP A 127 -0.51 31.38 22.49
N PHE A 128 -1.83 31.42 22.47
CA PHE A 128 -2.65 32.43 21.81
C PHE A 128 -4.08 32.40 22.36
N GLY A 129 -4.90 33.38 21.98
CA GLY A 129 -6.33 33.41 22.27
C GLY A 129 -7.17 33.45 21.02
N VAL A 130 -8.44 33.08 21.15
CA VAL A 130 -9.39 32.99 20.06
C VAL A 130 -10.68 33.71 20.47
N ALA A 131 -11.17 34.62 19.64
CA ALA A 131 -12.52 35.13 19.73
C ALA A 131 -13.34 34.53 18.56
N THR A 132 -14.47 33.89 18.85
CA THR A 132 -15.25 33.19 17.82
C THR A 132 -16.75 33.32 18.02
N ASN A 133 -17.50 33.41 16.93
CA ASN A 133 -18.96 33.28 16.92
C ASN A 133 -19.39 31.98 16.23
N GLY A 134 -18.47 31.00 16.16
CA GLY A 134 -18.63 29.74 15.46
C GLY A 134 -18.34 29.83 13.96
N LEU A 135 -18.83 30.86 13.25
CA LEU A 135 -18.59 31.04 11.80
C LEU A 135 -17.30 31.81 11.49
N ARG A 136 -16.89 32.73 12.37
CA ARG A 136 -15.67 33.53 12.24
C ARG A 136 -14.77 33.29 13.44
N TRP A 137 -13.48 33.12 13.18
CA TRP A 137 -12.46 32.76 14.16
C TRP A 137 -11.31 33.76 14.10
N VAL A 138 -11.18 34.60 15.13
CA VAL A 138 -10.14 35.62 15.22
C VAL A 138 -9.05 35.15 16.19
N PHE A 139 -7.84 34.96 15.67
CA PHE A 139 -6.69 34.48 16.43
C PHE A 139 -5.86 35.66 16.92
N ILE A 140 -5.51 35.67 18.20
CA ILE A 140 -4.83 36.78 18.89
C ILE A 140 -3.58 36.23 19.56
N ASP A 141 -2.41 36.76 19.20
CA ASP A 141 -1.14 36.30 19.77
C ASP A 141 -0.91 36.80 21.21
N ARG A 142 0.18 36.34 21.85
CA ARG A 142 0.55 36.72 23.22
C ARG A 142 0.81 38.22 23.39
N THR A 143 1.07 38.96 22.31
CA THR A 143 1.27 40.42 22.35
C THR A 143 -0.05 41.19 22.31
N GLY A 144 -1.17 40.49 22.06
CA GLY A 144 -2.48 41.07 21.88
C GLY A 144 -2.74 41.56 20.45
N LYS A 145 -1.90 41.18 19.49
CA LYS A 145 -2.10 41.48 18.07
C LYS A 145 -2.93 40.38 17.42
N ILE A 146 -3.77 40.75 16.45
CA ILE A 146 -4.51 39.78 15.65
C ILE A 146 -3.51 39.11 14.70
N ALA A 147 -3.40 37.78 14.84
CA ALA A 147 -2.56 36.93 14.00
C ALA A 147 -3.30 36.55 12.72
N ASP A 148 -4.59 36.22 12.83
CA ASP A 148 -5.42 35.83 11.69
C ASP A 148 -6.92 36.05 11.96
N ASP A 149 -7.72 36.09 10.91
CA ASP A 149 -9.16 36.32 10.95
C ASP A 149 -9.85 35.49 9.86
N LEU A 150 -10.36 34.34 10.27
CA LEU A 150 -10.70 33.24 9.39
C LEU A 150 -12.20 32.95 9.39
N ARG A 151 -12.73 32.47 8.26
CA ARG A 151 -14.13 32.03 8.12
C ARG A 151 -14.21 30.52 8.06
N LEU A 152 -15.11 29.93 8.84
CA LEU A 152 -15.25 28.47 8.97
C LEU A 152 -15.42 27.76 7.63
N GLU A 153 -16.28 28.29 6.75
CA GLU A 153 -16.56 27.70 5.44
C GLU A 153 -15.36 27.75 4.47
N ALA A 154 -14.60 28.85 4.48
CA ALA A 154 -13.50 29.07 3.54
C ALA A 154 -12.16 28.51 4.05
N ASP A 155 -11.94 28.60 5.36
CA ASP A 155 -10.62 28.51 5.98
C ASP A 155 -10.54 27.35 7.00
N PHE A 156 -11.43 26.36 6.93
CA PHE A 156 -11.50 25.24 7.89
C PHE A 156 -10.15 24.56 8.12
N ALA A 157 -9.38 24.34 7.05
CA ALA A 157 -8.05 23.72 7.13
C ALA A 157 -7.06 24.58 7.91
N GLN A 158 -7.09 25.91 7.71
CA GLN A 158 -6.23 26.87 8.40
C GLN A 158 -6.64 27.04 9.86
N ILE A 159 -7.95 27.07 10.15
CA ILE A 159 -8.48 27.03 11.52
C ILE A 159 -7.99 25.78 12.24
N LYS A 160 -8.08 24.60 11.61
CA LYS A 160 -7.56 23.35 12.16
C LYS A 160 -6.05 23.45 12.44
N GLU A 161 -5.29 23.99 11.51
CA GLU A 161 -3.84 24.17 11.64
C GLU A 161 -3.46 25.08 12.81
N PHE A 162 -4.21 26.17 13.05
CA PHE A 162 -3.98 27.05 14.19
C PHE A 162 -4.25 26.35 15.52
N LEU A 163 -5.37 25.64 15.62
CA LEU A 163 -5.84 25.01 16.86
C LEU A 163 -5.06 23.74 17.22
N VAL A 164 -4.73 22.90 16.23
CA VAL A 164 -4.06 21.61 16.44
C VAL A 164 -2.53 21.73 16.31
N GLY A 165 -2.03 22.72 15.56
CA GLY A 165 -0.64 22.82 15.13
C GLY A 165 -0.45 22.28 13.71
N LYS A 166 0.63 22.70 13.03
CA LYS A 166 1.09 22.00 11.82
C LYS A 166 1.50 20.60 12.26
N GLU A 167 0.95 19.55 11.65
CA GLU A 167 1.68 18.29 11.61
C GLU A 167 3.11 18.65 11.18
N LYS A 168 4.13 18.28 11.96
CA LYS A 168 5.51 18.37 11.50
C LYS A 168 5.65 17.42 10.31
N VAL A 169 5.33 17.94 9.13
CA VAL A 169 5.69 17.31 7.87
C VAL A 169 7.21 17.36 7.84
N VAL A 170 7.83 16.22 8.13
CA VAL A 170 9.22 15.97 7.74
C VAL A 170 9.30 16.35 6.27
N SER A 171 10.16 17.33 5.94
CA SER A 171 10.22 17.80 4.56
C SER A 171 10.52 16.61 3.64
N PRO A 172 9.94 16.53 2.43
CA PRO A 172 10.24 15.44 1.49
C PRO A 172 11.74 15.24 1.26
N LYS A 173 12.53 16.31 1.34
CA LYS A 173 14.01 16.28 1.29
C LYS A 173 14.63 15.52 2.47
N THR A 174 14.10 15.69 3.67
CA THR A 174 14.59 15.00 4.87
C THR A 174 14.23 13.52 4.85
N GLU A 175 13.03 13.17 4.37
CA GLU A 175 12.63 11.76 4.17
C GLU A 175 13.55 11.09 3.15
N GLU A 176 13.82 11.75 2.03
CA GLU A 176 14.72 11.25 0.98
C GLU A 176 16.17 11.09 1.48
N GLU A 177 16.68 12.03 2.29
CA GLU A 177 18.02 11.96 2.88
C GLU A 177 18.17 10.78 3.86
N ILE A 178 17.18 10.58 4.75
CA ILE A 178 17.17 9.44 5.69
C ILE A 178 17.10 8.13 4.91
N SER A 179 16.21 8.06 3.91
CA SER A 179 16.02 6.88 3.08
C SER A 179 17.31 6.51 2.33
N LYS A 180 17.97 7.50 1.72
CA LYS A 180 19.23 7.30 1.01
C LYS A 180 20.34 6.80 1.96
N LYS A 181 20.43 7.38 3.15
CA LYS A 181 21.43 7.00 4.14
C LYS A 181 21.26 5.58 4.66
N PHE A 182 20.03 5.19 5.00
CA PHE A 182 19.72 3.81 5.38
C PHE A 182 20.07 2.88 4.23
N TYR A 183 19.68 3.23 3.01
CA TYR A 183 19.93 2.43 1.83
C TYR A 183 21.42 2.18 1.58
N ASP A 184 22.22 3.24 1.54
CA ASP A 184 23.66 3.12 1.26
C ASP A 184 24.34 2.21 2.31
N TRP A 185 23.90 2.27 3.57
CA TRP A 185 24.41 1.43 4.65
C TRP A 185 23.90 -0.02 4.57
N TYR A 186 22.59 -0.21 4.37
CA TYR A 186 21.97 -1.52 4.11
C TYR A 186 22.69 -2.26 2.98
N ASN A 187 22.91 -1.59 1.85
CA ASN A 187 23.56 -2.17 0.69
C ASN A 187 25.02 -2.51 0.95
N ALA A 188 25.74 -1.64 1.67
CA ALA A 188 27.11 -1.92 2.07
C ALA A 188 27.21 -3.15 3.00
N LEU A 189 26.25 -3.34 3.90
CA LEU A 189 26.21 -4.54 4.75
C LEU A 189 25.91 -5.81 3.95
N LEU A 190 25.06 -5.74 2.94
CA LEU A 190 24.74 -6.91 2.12
C LEU A 190 25.86 -7.28 1.15
N HIS A 191 26.37 -6.31 0.38
CA HIS A 191 27.24 -6.56 -0.77
C HIS A 191 28.63 -5.94 -0.66
N GLY A 192 28.91 -5.19 0.42
CA GLY A 192 30.12 -4.40 0.55
C GLY A 192 29.96 -3.01 -0.07
N GLY A 193 30.90 -2.12 0.24
CA GLY A 193 30.93 -0.76 -0.29
C GLY A 193 30.91 0.32 0.78
N ARG A 194 30.67 1.57 0.34
CA ARG A 194 30.80 2.76 1.18
C ARG A 194 29.44 3.31 1.59
N TYR A 195 29.33 3.74 2.84
CA TYR A 195 28.12 4.36 3.38
C TYR A 195 28.43 5.51 4.34
N LYS A 196 27.40 6.25 4.77
CA LYS A 196 27.50 7.23 5.86
C LYS A 196 26.74 6.72 7.09
N ASN A 197 27.43 6.57 8.21
CA ASN A 197 26.80 6.12 9.46
C ASN A 197 25.89 7.21 10.07
N HIS A 198 25.18 6.90 11.16
CA HIS A 198 24.26 7.85 11.82
C HIS A 198 24.91 9.22 12.16
N GLU A 199 26.21 9.26 12.46
CA GLU A 199 27.00 10.48 12.71
C GLU A 199 27.46 11.23 11.43
N ASN A 200 26.99 10.82 10.25
CA ASN A 200 27.40 11.31 8.93
C ASN A 200 28.88 11.09 8.58
N LYS A 201 29.57 10.16 9.27
CA LYS A 201 30.93 9.75 8.95
C LYS A 201 30.92 8.70 7.84
N GLN A 202 31.81 8.86 6.87
CA GLN A 202 32.02 7.87 5.81
C GLN A 202 32.62 6.60 6.41
N LYS A 203 32.02 5.46 6.12
CA LYS A 203 32.45 4.11 6.51
C LYS A 203 32.46 3.21 5.28
N THR A 204 33.12 2.06 5.40
CA THR A 204 33.24 1.07 4.33
C THR A 204 33.07 -0.32 4.94
N VAL A 205 32.29 -1.17 4.30
CA VAL A 205 32.27 -2.63 4.52
C VAL A 205 33.08 -3.24 3.37
N ALA A 206 34.08 -4.06 3.66
CA ALA A 206 34.82 -4.75 2.60
C ALA A 206 33.94 -5.81 1.92
N GLU A 207 34.24 -6.17 0.67
CA GLU A 207 33.47 -7.22 -0.03
C GLU A 207 33.53 -8.56 0.72
N ASP A 208 34.67 -8.93 1.31
CA ASP A 208 34.81 -10.16 2.10
C ASP A 208 34.06 -10.11 3.44
N ASP A 209 33.76 -8.91 3.94
CA ASP A 209 33.09 -8.69 5.23
C ASP A 209 31.57 -8.54 5.08
N CYS A 210 31.04 -8.49 3.85
CA CYS A 210 29.61 -8.32 3.62
C CYS A 210 28.80 -9.59 3.93
N LEU A 211 27.49 -9.45 4.15
CA LEU A 211 26.63 -10.54 4.61
C LEU A 211 26.61 -11.69 3.61
N VAL A 212 26.54 -11.39 2.31
CA VAL A 212 26.53 -12.40 1.24
C VAL A 212 27.77 -13.29 1.30
N ASN A 213 28.96 -12.73 1.50
CA ASN A 213 30.21 -13.49 1.60
C ASN A 213 30.42 -14.15 2.96
N ASN A 214 29.61 -13.79 3.95
CA ASN A 214 29.62 -14.36 5.30
C ASN A 214 28.48 -15.35 5.57
N ILE A 215 27.67 -15.67 4.56
CA ILE A 215 26.89 -16.91 4.50
C ILE A 215 27.84 -18.03 4.09
N VAL A 216 28.19 -18.90 5.03
CA VAL A 216 29.11 -20.03 4.81
C VAL A 216 28.35 -21.36 4.72
N GLY A 217 28.96 -22.34 4.03
CA GLY A 217 28.34 -23.64 3.78
C GLY A 217 27.49 -23.69 2.49
N VAL A 218 27.42 -22.59 1.75
CA VAL A 218 26.70 -22.47 0.47
C VAL A 218 27.71 -22.15 -0.63
N LYS A 219 27.75 -22.97 -1.68
CA LYS A 219 28.74 -22.84 -2.77
C LYS A 219 28.32 -21.83 -3.82
N ASP A 220 27.03 -21.84 -4.16
CA ASP A 220 26.47 -20.98 -5.19
C ASP A 220 26.33 -19.54 -4.69
N LEU A 221 26.67 -18.56 -5.52
CA LEU A 221 26.62 -17.13 -5.13
C LEU A 221 25.18 -16.61 -5.08
N GLU A 222 24.34 -17.00 -6.03
CA GLU A 222 22.95 -16.57 -6.11
C GLU A 222 22.16 -17.12 -4.91
N GLU A 223 22.42 -18.38 -4.54
CA GLU A 223 21.84 -18.98 -3.33
C GLU A 223 22.28 -18.25 -2.05
N ARG A 224 23.56 -17.81 -1.97
CA ARG A 224 24.04 -16.99 -0.85
C ARG A 224 23.35 -15.63 -0.79
N GLU A 225 23.16 -14.98 -1.92
CA GLU A 225 22.44 -13.70 -2.01
C GLU A 225 21.00 -13.82 -1.53
N GLN A 226 20.28 -14.86 -1.97
CA GLN A 226 18.91 -15.11 -1.54
C GLN A 226 18.81 -15.38 -0.04
N ILE A 227 19.71 -16.20 0.52
CA ILE A 227 19.75 -16.46 1.98
C ILE A 227 20.06 -15.16 2.75
N ALA A 228 21.07 -14.40 2.33
CA ALA A 228 21.43 -13.14 2.98
C ALA A 228 20.27 -12.14 2.98
N GLN A 229 19.56 -12.01 1.85
CA GLN A 229 18.41 -11.15 1.69
C GLN A 229 17.25 -11.55 2.62
N VAL A 230 16.94 -12.84 2.73
CA VAL A 230 15.89 -13.36 3.62
C VAL A 230 16.25 -13.15 5.09
N VAL A 231 17.50 -13.43 5.48
CA VAL A 231 17.99 -13.18 6.84
C VAL A 231 17.86 -11.70 7.20
N MET A 232 18.31 -10.81 6.31
CA MET A 232 18.19 -9.36 6.51
C MET A 232 16.73 -8.91 6.66
N ASN A 233 15.83 -9.43 5.81
CA ASN A 233 14.39 -9.14 5.86
C ASN A 233 13.76 -9.55 7.19
N ARG A 234 14.09 -10.74 7.69
CA ARG A 234 13.63 -11.25 9.00
C ARG A 234 14.10 -10.35 10.14
N LEU A 235 15.37 -9.93 10.13
CA LEU A 235 15.92 -9.05 11.17
C LEU A 235 15.25 -7.67 11.16
N ILE A 236 15.02 -7.09 9.98
CA ILE A 236 14.29 -5.81 9.83
C ILE A 236 12.88 -5.95 10.40
N PHE A 237 12.18 -7.04 10.08
CA PHE A 237 10.83 -7.26 10.58
C PHE A 237 10.78 -7.45 12.10
N ILE A 238 11.73 -8.21 12.67
CA ILE A 238 11.87 -8.37 14.12
C ILE A 238 12.12 -7.00 14.79
N LYS A 239 13.03 -6.19 14.24
CA LYS A 239 13.29 -4.84 14.77
C LYS A 239 12.05 -3.97 14.74
N PHE A 240 11.25 -4.07 13.68
CA PHE A 240 9.98 -3.37 13.58
C PHE A 240 8.99 -3.80 14.68
N LEU A 241 8.85 -5.10 14.95
CA LEU A 241 7.99 -5.60 16.02
C LEU A 241 8.49 -5.20 17.43
N GLN A 242 9.80 -5.14 17.65
CA GLN A 242 10.38 -4.61 18.88
C GLN A 242 10.03 -3.12 19.06
N SER A 243 10.12 -2.32 17.99
CA SER A 243 9.76 -0.89 18.04
C SER A 243 8.28 -0.65 18.37
N LYS A 244 7.42 -1.61 18.01
CA LYS A 244 6.00 -1.65 18.35
C LYS A 244 5.70 -2.11 19.77
N GLY A 245 6.70 -2.59 20.51
CA GLY A 245 6.52 -3.24 21.82
C GLY A 245 5.83 -4.59 21.74
N ILE A 246 5.72 -5.20 20.54
CA ILE A 246 5.14 -6.53 20.34
C ILE A 246 6.14 -7.59 20.83
N ILE A 247 7.41 -7.38 20.53
CA ILE A 247 8.52 -8.11 21.14
C ILE A 247 9.07 -7.20 22.25
N GLY A 248 8.75 -7.52 23.50
CA GLY A 248 9.07 -6.68 24.66
C GLY A 248 10.55 -6.65 25.01
N GLU A 249 11.26 -7.77 24.84
CA GLU A 249 12.71 -7.84 25.05
C GLU A 249 13.51 -7.25 23.89
N ASP A 250 14.69 -6.68 24.18
CA ASP A 250 15.64 -6.30 23.14
C ASP A 250 16.43 -7.51 22.62
N ILE A 251 15.71 -8.43 21.95
CA ILE A 251 16.22 -9.69 21.39
C ILE A 251 17.39 -9.47 20.44
N LEU A 252 17.33 -8.46 19.57
CA LEU A 252 18.42 -8.20 18.63
C LEU A 252 19.68 -7.76 19.37
N ARG A 253 19.57 -6.88 20.38
CA ARG A 253 20.71 -6.53 21.23
C ARG A 253 21.27 -7.73 21.97
N TYR A 254 20.40 -8.58 22.53
CA TYR A 254 20.82 -9.85 23.13
C TYR A 254 21.65 -10.69 22.14
N LEU A 255 21.14 -10.90 20.91
CA LEU A 255 21.86 -11.65 19.87
C LEU A 255 23.22 -11.01 19.53
N ALA A 256 23.33 -9.67 19.52
CA ALA A 256 24.60 -8.99 19.25
C ALA A 256 25.67 -9.24 20.33
N GLU A 257 25.25 -9.57 21.56
CA GLU A 257 26.12 -9.84 22.71
C GLU A 257 26.49 -11.34 22.83
N ILE A 258 25.82 -12.24 22.09
CA ILE A 258 26.09 -13.68 22.10
C ILE A 258 27.46 -13.99 21.46
N LYS A 259 28.10 -15.05 21.98
CA LYS A 259 29.34 -15.60 21.40
C LYS A 259 29.07 -16.20 20.03
N GLU A 260 30.04 -16.08 19.14
CA GLU A 260 29.91 -16.46 17.73
C GLU A 260 29.43 -17.90 17.52
N ASP A 261 29.96 -18.85 18.30
CA ASP A 261 29.59 -20.27 18.27
C ASP A 261 28.11 -20.54 18.57
N MET A 262 27.47 -19.65 19.34
CA MET A 262 26.08 -19.78 19.75
C MET A 262 25.10 -18.92 18.93
N LEU A 263 25.61 -17.99 18.12
CA LEU A 263 24.78 -17.02 17.42
C LEU A 263 23.90 -17.63 16.32
N THR A 264 24.49 -18.40 15.40
CA THR A 264 23.74 -19.07 14.33
C THR A 264 22.68 -20.03 14.90
N PRO A 265 22.99 -20.89 15.89
CA PRO A 265 21.96 -21.69 16.57
C PRO A 265 20.82 -20.86 17.16
N LYS A 266 21.13 -19.73 17.82
CA LYS A 266 20.12 -18.84 18.42
C LYS A 266 19.26 -18.12 17.39
N LEU A 267 19.84 -17.69 16.27
CA LEU A 267 19.09 -17.16 15.13
C LEU A 267 18.10 -18.18 14.57
N ARG A 268 18.55 -19.43 14.37
CA ARG A 268 17.66 -20.51 13.87
C ARG A 268 16.55 -20.83 14.86
N GLN A 269 16.86 -20.85 16.15
CA GLN A 269 15.88 -21.01 17.22
C GLN A 269 14.85 -19.87 17.22
N LEU A 270 15.27 -18.62 17.00
CA LEU A 270 14.38 -17.47 16.87
C LEU A 270 13.49 -17.55 15.62
N PHE A 271 14.07 -17.79 14.45
CA PHE A 271 13.33 -17.80 13.19
C PHE A 271 12.37 -19.00 13.10
N PHE A 272 12.89 -20.21 13.28
CA PHE A 272 12.15 -21.44 12.98
C PHE A 272 11.58 -22.12 14.24
N GLY A 273 12.24 -21.97 15.38
CA GLY A 273 11.79 -22.54 16.64
C GLY A 273 10.79 -21.68 17.40
N THR A 274 10.65 -20.41 17.02
CA THR A 274 9.83 -19.42 17.75
C THR A 274 8.85 -18.69 16.84
N LEU A 275 9.34 -17.89 15.88
CA LEU A 275 8.47 -17.05 15.02
C LEU A 275 7.64 -17.89 14.03
N ASP A 276 8.18 -19.02 13.56
CA ASP A 276 7.51 -20.00 12.70
C ASP A 276 6.87 -21.18 13.47
N ARG A 277 6.83 -21.13 14.81
CA ARG A 277 6.32 -22.25 15.62
C ARG A 277 5.27 -21.80 16.65
N PRO A 278 4.06 -22.40 16.67
CA PRO A 278 3.05 -22.13 17.69
C PRO A 278 3.62 -22.31 19.09
N VAL A 279 3.15 -21.48 20.05
CA VAL A 279 3.69 -21.43 21.43
C VAL A 279 3.66 -22.81 22.10
N ASP A 280 2.56 -23.55 21.93
CA ASP A 280 2.37 -24.87 22.55
C ASP A 280 3.27 -25.96 21.95
N ASP A 281 3.78 -25.75 20.73
CA ASP A 281 4.65 -26.70 20.03
C ASP A 281 6.14 -26.42 20.26
N ARG A 282 6.49 -25.35 20.99
CA ARG A 282 7.89 -24.94 21.19
C ARG A 282 8.57 -25.86 22.20
N PHE A 283 9.78 -26.29 21.88
CA PHE A 283 10.60 -27.15 22.72
C PHE A 283 12.01 -26.59 22.85
N ASP A 284 12.54 -26.58 24.08
CA ASP A 284 13.91 -26.17 24.40
C ASP A 284 14.32 -24.81 23.80
N ILE A 285 13.42 -23.81 23.91
CA ILE A 285 13.68 -22.44 23.44
C ILE A 285 14.35 -21.59 24.52
N ASP A 286 15.12 -20.58 24.11
CA ASP A 286 15.65 -19.58 25.03
C ASP A 286 14.52 -18.93 25.84
N GLU A 287 14.76 -18.69 27.13
CA GLU A 287 13.78 -18.05 28.03
C GLU A 287 13.31 -16.72 27.46
N ARG A 288 14.23 -15.95 26.87
CA ARG A 288 13.96 -14.65 26.26
C ARG A 288 13.03 -14.72 25.05
N PHE A 289 12.93 -15.89 24.42
CA PHE A 289 12.11 -16.10 23.22
C PHE A 289 10.69 -16.56 23.55
N LYS A 290 10.40 -16.93 24.80
CA LYS A 290 9.11 -17.54 25.18
C LYS A 290 7.92 -16.66 24.89
N ASP A 291 8.02 -15.37 25.21
CA ASP A 291 6.93 -14.40 25.06
C ASP A 291 6.82 -13.84 23.62
N ILE A 292 7.71 -14.23 22.71
CA ILE A 292 7.64 -13.80 21.32
C ILE A 292 6.41 -14.44 20.66
N PRO A 293 5.52 -13.66 20.03
CA PRO A 293 4.31 -14.21 19.41
C PRO A 293 4.66 -15.15 18.27
N TYR A 294 3.81 -16.15 18.07
CA TYR A 294 3.83 -16.92 16.83
C TYR A 294 3.28 -16.04 15.71
N LEU A 295 4.08 -15.85 14.66
CA LEU A 295 3.69 -15.00 13.55
C LEU A 295 3.23 -15.79 12.35
N ASN A 296 3.65 -17.04 12.15
CA ASN A 296 3.37 -17.78 10.91
C ASN A 296 3.87 -17.03 9.66
N GLY A 297 3.73 -17.68 8.51
CA GLY A 297 3.82 -17.01 7.23
C GLY A 297 5.18 -17.14 6.58
N SER A 298 5.18 -16.91 5.27
CA SER A 298 6.32 -17.28 4.43
C SER A 298 7.60 -16.48 4.66
N LEU A 299 7.54 -15.43 5.47
CA LEU A 299 8.72 -14.72 5.95
C LEU A 299 9.60 -15.60 6.85
N PHE A 300 9.02 -16.43 7.71
CA PHE A 300 9.75 -17.22 8.72
C PHE A 300 9.82 -18.71 8.44
N VAL A 301 9.12 -19.21 7.41
CA VAL A 301 9.31 -20.58 6.91
C VAL A 301 10.64 -20.71 6.18
N HIS A 302 11.19 -21.93 6.15
CA HIS A 302 12.34 -22.24 5.30
C HIS A 302 12.00 -22.01 3.82
N THR A 303 12.80 -21.16 3.15
CA THR A 303 12.76 -21.02 1.69
C THR A 303 13.33 -22.27 1.01
N GLU A 304 13.09 -22.44 -0.29
CA GLU A 304 13.62 -23.57 -1.06
C GLU A 304 15.15 -23.63 -1.00
N VAL A 305 15.82 -22.48 -1.12
CA VAL A 305 17.28 -22.36 -1.03
C VAL A 305 17.78 -22.71 0.37
N GLU A 306 17.08 -22.30 1.43
CA GLU A 306 17.44 -22.70 2.81
C GLU A 306 17.25 -24.20 3.04
N ARG A 307 16.23 -24.84 2.45
CA ARG A 307 16.03 -26.30 2.52
C ARG A 307 17.13 -27.06 1.79
N LYS A 308 17.57 -26.56 0.63
CA LYS A 308 18.69 -27.12 -0.13
C LYS A 308 20.01 -26.99 0.64
N ASN A 309 20.16 -25.92 1.41
CA ASN A 309 21.38 -25.61 2.16
C ASN A 309 21.17 -25.71 3.67
N ILE A 310 20.66 -26.84 4.17
CA ILE A 310 20.21 -26.98 5.57
C ILE A 310 21.27 -26.61 6.63
N ASP A 311 22.55 -26.74 6.31
CA ASP A 311 23.69 -26.51 7.21
C ASP A 311 24.36 -25.13 7.03
N TYR A 312 23.73 -24.19 6.30
CA TYR A 312 24.29 -22.86 6.15
C TYR A 312 24.48 -22.18 7.52
N LYS A 313 25.54 -21.37 7.65
CA LYS A 313 25.82 -20.57 8.84
C LYS A 313 26.06 -19.11 8.48
N VAL A 314 25.77 -18.23 9.42
CA VAL A 314 26.04 -16.79 9.30
C VAL A 314 27.19 -16.44 10.24
N ARG A 315 28.26 -15.83 9.73
CA ARG A 315 29.35 -15.36 10.60
C ARG A 315 28.88 -14.27 11.55
N ALA A 316 29.44 -14.24 12.75
CA ALA A 316 28.96 -13.34 13.78
C ALA A 316 29.38 -11.89 13.59
N GLU A 317 30.56 -11.63 13.02
CA GLU A 317 31.05 -10.25 12.86
C GLU A 317 30.06 -9.41 12.04
N ILE A 318 29.66 -9.90 10.86
CA ILE A 318 28.74 -9.17 10.00
C ILE A 318 27.34 -9.04 10.59
N LEU A 319 26.85 -10.06 11.31
CA LEU A 319 25.52 -9.99 11.90
C LEU A 319 25.46 -8.94 13.01
N LYS A 320 26.53 -8.80 13.80
CA LYS A 320 26.65 -7.74 14.80
C LYS A 320 26.61 -6.36 14.15
N GLU A 321 27.26 -6.19 13.00
CA GLU A 321 27.17 -4.94 12.23
C GLU A 321 25.76 -4.67 11.71
N VAL A 322 25.06 -5.71 11.22
CA VAL A 322 23.66 -5.62 10.80
C VAL A 322 22.76 -5.20 11.96
N ILE A 323 22.91 -5.82 13.13
CA ILE A 323 22.11 -5.47 14.32
C ILE A 323 22.41 -4.03 14.76
N ALA A 324 23.69 -3.65 14.84
CA ALA A 324 24.08 -2.28 15.19
C ALA A 324 23.55 -1.24 14.19
N PHE A 325 23.48 -1.61 12.91
CA PHE A 325 22.81 -0.82 11.89
C PHE A 325 21.33 -0.65 12.19
N LEU A 326 20.59 -1.74 12.43
CA LEU A 326 19.16 -1.68 12.76
C LEU A 326 18.88 -0.88 14.03
N ASP A 327 19.76 -0.94 15.02
CA ASP A 327 19.66 -0.15 16.25
C ASP A 327 19.87 1.35 16.03
N SER A 328 20.64 1.72 15.01
CA SER A 328 20.90 3.12 14.67
C SER A 328 19.71 3.84 14.03
N PHE A 329 18.69 3.09 13.60
CA PHE A 329 17.46 3.64 13.03
C PHE A 329 16.28 3.37 13.93
N LYS A 330 15.63 4.44 14.40
CA LYS A 330 14.37 4.30 15.14
C LYS A 330 13.25 4.05 14.13
N PHE A 331 12.59 2.91 14.19
CA PHE A 331 11.34 2.70 13.45
C PHE A 331 10.25 3.49 14.19
N VAL A 332 9.60 4.43 13.49
CA VAL A 332 8.64 5.36 14.11
C VAL A 332 7.37 5.42 13.27
N HIS A 333 6.21 5.42 13.93
CA HIS A 333 4.91 5.62 13.29
C HIS A 333 4.67 7.11 13.00
N LYS A 334 3.88 7.42 11.96
CA LYS A 334 3.58 8.79 11.49
C LYS A 334 3.26 9.81 12.60
N GLU A 335 2.70 9.34 13.72
CA GLU A 335 2.25 10.16 14.85
C GLU A 335 3.37 10.61 15.81
N GLN A 336 4.60 10.10 15.64
CA GLN A 336 5.73 10.32 16.56
C GLN A 336 6.96 10.94 15.88
N LEU A 337 6.84 11.53 14.69
CA LEU A 337 7.94 12.17 13.98
C LEU A 337 8.38 13.49 14.67
N GLY A 338 9.09 13.35 15.79
CA GLY A 338 9.93 14.36 16.41
C GLY A 338 11.39 14.20 15.97
N ASN A 339 12.11 15.32 15.88
CA ASN A 339 13.49 15.45 15.39
C ASN A 339 14.41 14.27 15.78
N GLY A 340 14.68 13.37 14.82
CA GLY A 340 15.56 12.20 14.92
C GLY A 340 15.65 11.42 13.59
N ALA A 341 16.61 10.50 13.45
CA ALA A 341 16.71 9.57 12.32
C ALA A 341 15.64 8.46 12.46
N SER A 342 14.43 8.78 12.02
CA SER A 342 13.24 7.94 12.13
C SER A 342 12.86 7.35 10.77
N ILE A 343 12.52 6.06 10.74
CA ILE A 343 12.11 5.35 9.52
C ILE A 343 10.63 4.98 9.60
N ASP A 344 9.85 5.55 8.70
CA ASP A 344 8.49 5.11 8.39
C ASP A 344 8.60 3.76 7.64
N PRO A 345 7.80 2.74 7.93
CA PRO A 345 7.71 1.51 7.13
C PRO A 345 7.54 1.75 5.62
N LYS A 346 6.99 2.90 5.22
CA LYS A 346 6.88 3.33 3.82
C LYS A 346 8.22 3.75 3.21
N ILE A 347 9.18 4.23 4.00
CA ILE A 347 10.56 4.56 3.61
C ILE A 347 11.35 3.29 3.27
N LEU A 348 11.09 2.18 3.97
CA LEU A 348 11.71 0.88 3.64
C LEU A 348 11.46 0.48 2.19
N GLY A 349 10.30 0.87 1.63
CA GLY A 349 10.04 0.61 0.23
C GLY A 349 11.05 1.29 -0.70
N TYR A 350 11.26 2.60 -0.52
CA TYR A 350 12.26 3.36 -1.27
C TYR A 350 13.68 2.80 -1.10
N ILE A 351 14.02 2.39 0.12
CA ILE A 351 15.32 1.78 0.43
C ILE A 351 15.52 0.47 -0.35
N PHE A 352 14.59 -0.46 -0.26
CA PHE A 352 14.76 -1.79 -0.86
C PHE A 352 14.74 -1.73 -2.39
N GLU A 353 14.03 -0.78 -2.97
CA GLU A 353 14.07 -0.51 -4.41
C GLU A 353 15.45 -0.09 -4.87
N ARG A 354 16.11 0.79 -4.12
CA ARG A 354 17.49 1.17 -4.44
C ARG A 354 18.44 -0.03 -4.32
N ALA A 355 18.18 -0.97 -3.40
CA ALA A 355 18.98 -2.18 -3.25
C ALA A 355 18.92 -3.08 -4.48
N MET A 356 17.70 -3.42 -4.90
CA MET A 356 17.49 -4.20 -6.12
C MET A 356 18.07 -3.52 -7.34
N THR A 357 17.93 -2.19 -7.44
CA THR A 357 18.47 -1.47 -8.59
C THR A 357 19.99 -1.32 -8.56
N ALA A 358 20.68 -1.42 -7.42
CA ALA A 358 22.14 -1.26 -7.37
C ALA A 358 22.93 -2.53 -7.67
N THR A 359 22.42 -3.71 -7.28
CA THR A 359 22.96 -5.01 -7.72
C THR A 359 22.73 -5.22 -9.22
N ASP A 360 21.61 -4.71 -9.75
CA ASP A 360 21.14 -5.06 -11.09
C ASP A 360 21.24 -3.92 -12.15
N ARG A 361 21.95 -2.81 -11.88
CA ARG A 361 22.06 -1.66 -12.83
C ARG A 361 22.48 -2.05 -14.25
N LYS A 362 23.14 -3.20 -14.41
CA LYS A 362 23.52 -3.72 -15.73
C LYS A 362 22.47 -4.72 -16.22
N GLY A 363 21.35 -4.21 -16.73
CA GLY A 363 20.52 -4.95 -17.70
C GLY A 363 19.08 -5.28 -17.32
N THR A 364 18.63 -5.06 -16.08
CA THR A 364 17.26 -5.44 -15.66
C THR A 364 16.20 -4.36 -15.92
N GLY A 365 16.61 -3.09 -16.08
CA GLY A 365 15.69 -1.99 -16.42
C GLY A 365 14.64 -1.66 -15.34
N ALA A 366 14.84 -2.10 -14.09
CA ALA A 366 13.94 -1.83 -12.96
C ALA A 366 14.19 -0.43 -12.37
N TYR A 367 13.12 0.36 -12.13
CA TYR A 367 13.23 1.73 -11.62
C TYR A 367 12.21 2.04 -10.51
N TYR A 368 12.65 2.82 -9.51
CA TYR A 368 11.81 3.27 -8.40
C TYR A 368 10.65 4.13 -8.92
N THR A 369 9.42 3.72 -8.63
CA THR A 369 8.25 4.52 -9.02
C THR A 369 7.84 5.46 -7.89
N PRO A 370 7.83 6.79 -8.09
CA PRO A 370 7.45 7.72 -7.05
C PRO A 370 6.07 7.43 -6.47
N LYS A 371 5.93 7.56 -5.15
CA LYS A 371 4.67 7.32 -4.44
C LYS A 371 3.49 8.11 -5.00
N SER A 372 3.73 9.32 -5.51
CA SER A 372 2.70 10.12 -6.17
C SER A 372 2.20 9.47 -7.46
N ILE A 373 3.10 8.82 -8.22
CA ILE A 373 2.78 8.10 -9.45
C ILE A 373 2.06 6.79 -9.15
N THR A 374 2.58 5.97 -8.23
CA THR A 374 1.93 4.69 -7.88
C THR A 374 0.54 4.93 -7.31
N LYS A 375 0.38 5.93 -6.44
CA LYS A 375 -0.92 6.36 -5.92
C LYS A 375 -1.85 6.80 -7.05
N TYR A 376 -1.41 7.73 -7.90
CA TYR A 376 -2.23 8.27 -8.99
C TYR A 376 -2.73 7.17 -9.93
N ILE A 377 -1.83 6.30 -10.41
CA ILE A 377 -2.19 5.17 -11.28
C ILE A 377 -3.19 4.26 -10.57
N SER A 378 -2.90 3.87 -9.34
CA SER A 378 -3.77 2.95 -8.60
C SER A 378 -5.17 3.55 -8.37
N GLU A 379 -5.29 4.82 -7.96
CA GLU A 379 -6.58 5.50 -7.75
C GLU A 379 -7.38 5.64 -9.06
N ASN A 380 -6.72 6.06 -10.15
CA ASN A 380 -7.37 6.29 -11.44
C ASN A 380 -7.66 4.98 -12.21
N THR A 381 -7.36 3.82 -11.63
CA THR A 381 -7.63 2.50 -12.23
C THR A 381 -8.51 1.63 -11.32
N ILE A 382 -8.27 1.62 -10.01
CA ILE A 382 -9.06 0.84 -9.05
C ILE A 382 -10.44 1.47 -8.82
N TYR A 383 -10.53 2.78 -8.56
CA TYR A 383 -11.82 3.41 -8.30
C TYR A 383 -12.77 3.33 -9.50
N PRO A 384 -12.36 3.64 -10.74
CA PRO A 384 -13.25 3.49 -11.89
C PRO A 384 -13.72 2.05 -12.09
N CYS A 385 -12.85 1.05 -11.83
CA CYS A 385 -13.23 -0.37 -11.92
C CYS A 385 -14.34 -0.72 -10.90
N ILE A 386 -14.21 -0.25 -9.65
CA ILE A 386 -15.21 -0.47 -8.61
C ILE A 386 -16.52 0.26 -8.96
N ILE A 387 -16.44 1.49 -9.43
CA ILE A 387 -17.60 2.30 -9.85
C ILE A 387 -18.38 1.59 -10.96
N GLU A 388 -17.69 1.12 -12.00
CA GLU A 388 -18.32 0.45 -13.13
C GLU A 388 -19.03 -0.83 -12.73
N LYS A 389 -18.35 -1.73 -11.99
CA LYS A 389 -18.95 -2.96 -11.47
C LYS A 389 -20.11 -2.68 -10.52
N THR A 390 -20.01 -1.61 -9.72
CA THR A 390 -21.10 -1.18 -8.83
C THR A 390 -22.31 -0.74 -9.65
N ASN A 391 -22.09 0.09 -10.67
CA ASN A 391 -23.15 0.57 -11.55
C ASN A 391 -23.83 -0.56 -12.33
N GLU A 392 -23.06 -1.59 -12.70
CA GLU A 392 -23.63 -2.80 -13.29
C GLU A 392 -24.61 -3.50 -12.33
N ILE A 393 -24.22 -3.73 -11.07
CA ILE A 393 -25.11 -4.30 -10.05
C ILE A 393 -26.32 -3.38 -9.76
N LEU A 394 -26.10 -2.07 -9.62
CA LEU A 394 -27.18 -1.12 -9.37
C LEU A 394 -28.22 -1.13 -10.51
N LYS A 395 -27.76 -1.21 -11.76
CA LYS A 395 -28.65 -1.25 -12.93
C LYS A 395 -29.35 -2.60 -13.08
N THR A 396 -28.60 -3.69 -13.03
CA THR A 396 -29.10 -5.04 -13.37
C THR A 396 -29.86 -5.69 -12.23
N GLU A 397 -29.40 -5.52 -10.98
CA GLU A 397 -29.99 -6.19 -9.82
C GLU A 397 -30.86 -5.26 -8.96
N LYS A 398 -30.59 -3.95 -8.95
CA LYS A 398 -31.35 -2.97 -8.14
C LYS A 398 -32.31 -2.08 -8.93
N GLY A 399 -32.27 -2.12 -10.26
CA GLY A 399 -33.17 -1.36 -11.12
C GLY A 399 -32.94 0.15 -11.16
N TYR A 400 -31.74 0.61 -10.83
CA TYR A 400 -31.37 2.03 -10.90
C TYR A 400 -31.35 2.51 -12.36
N LYS A 401 -31.81 3.74 -12.59
CA LYS A 401 -31.71 4.41 -13.89
C LYS A 401 -30.31 4.97 -14.10
N ASP A 402 -29.93 5.23 -15.35
CA ASP A 402 -28.62 5.80 -15.69
C ASP A 402 -28.33 7.15 -14.98
N THR A 403 -29.37 7.91 -14.62
CA THR A 403 -29.25 9.17 -13.86
C THR A 403 -28.95 8.99 -12.37
N GLU A 404 -29.12 7.78 -11.84
CA GLU A 404 -28.95 7.42 -10.42
C GLU A 404 -27.65 6.65 -10.17
N LEU A 405 -26.88 6.38 -11.22
CA LEU A 405 -25.60 5.68 -11.15
C LEU A 405 -24.52 6.55 -10.52
N ILE A 406 -23.63 5.91 -9.77
CA ILE A 406 -22.54 6.61 -9.09
C ILE A 406 -21.47 7.04 -10.09
N LYS A 407 -20.93 8.24 -9.93
CA LYS A 407 -19.92 8.84 -10.82
C LYS A 407 -18.55 8.99 -10.16
N ASP A 408 -18.53 9.03 -8.85
CA ASP A 408 -17.33 9.15 -8.02
C ASP A 408 -17.36 8.11 -6.90
N ILE A 409 -16.17 7.74 -6.41
CA ILE A 409 -16.05 6.73 -5.36
C ILE A 409 -16.71 7.18 -4.06
N GLU A 410 -16.78 8.48 -3.76
CA GLU A 410 -17.43 8.97 -2.55
C GLU A 410 -18.96 8.79 -2.59
N GLU A 411 -19.57 8.74 -3.77
CA GLU A 411 -21.01 8.48 -3.93
C GLU A 411 -21.37 7.03 -3.53
N LEU A 412 -20.40 6.12 -3.52
CA LEU A 412 -20.59 4.76 -3.01
C LEU A 412 -21.09 4.76 -1.56
N PHE A 413 -20.63 5.71 -0.74
CA PHE A 413 -21.00 5.79 0.68
C PHE A 413 -22.36 6.46 0.94
N ILE A 414 -23.02 6.94 -0.12
CA ILE A 414 -24.39 7.46 -0.08
C ILE A 414 -25.39 6.29 -0.18
N LEU A 415 -24.96 5.16 -0.76
CA LEU A 415 -25.82 3.98 -0.94
C LEU A 415 -26.32 3.44 0.42
N PRO A 416 -27.51 2.80 0.44
CA PRO A 416 -28.00 2.11 1.63
C PRO A 416 -26.99 1.09 2.14
N ALA A 417 -26.88 0.94 3.47
CA ALA A 417 -25.90 0.03 4.09
C ALA A 417 -26.02 -1.43 3.59
N THR A 418 -27.24 -1.90 3.28
CA THR A 418 -27.49 -3.22 2.71
C THR A 418 -26.89 -3.37 1.30
N THR A 419 -27.12 -2.38 0.43
CA THR A 419 -26.52 -2.32 -0.90
C THR A 419 -25.00 -2.22 -0.80
N LEU A 420 -24.49 -1.36 0.09
CA LEU A 420 -23.05 -1.17 0.27
C LEU A 420 -22.36 -2.44 0.75
N LYS A 421 -22.99 -3.20 1.67
CA LYS A 421 -22.50 -4.52 2.09
C LYS A 421 -22.47 -5.51 0.92
N GLU A 422 -23.49 -5.53 0.09
CA GLU A 422 -23.51 -6.39 -1.09
C GLU A 422 -22.42 -6.02 -2.11
N ILE A 423 -22.18 -4.73 -2.34
CA ILE A 423 -21.05 -4.25 -3.15
C ILE A 423 -19.71 -4.69 -2.53
N TRP A 424 -19.58 -4.59 -1.20
CA TRP A 424 -18.40 -5.05 -0.50
C TRP A 424 -18.13 -6.55 -0.73
N ASP A 425 -19.15 -7.39 -0.53
CA ASP A 425 -19.07 -8.84 -0.67
C ASP A 425 -18.86 -9.31 -2.11
N LYS A 426 -19.55 -8.69 -3.08
CA LYS A 426 -19.53 -9.12 -4.49
C LYS A 426 -18.38 -8.51 -5.29
N ILE A 427 -17.96 -7.29 -4.96
CA ILE A 427 -16.96 -6.55 -5.75
C ILE A 427 -15.67 -6.40 -4.96
N ILE A 428 -15.69 -5.70 -3.83
CA ILE A 428 -14.46 -5.23 -3.19
C ILE A 428 -13.63 -6.38 -2.64
N LEU A 429 -14.25 -7.36 -1.97
CA LEU A 429 -13.55 -8.54 -1.46
C LEU A 429 -13.05 -9.48 -2.56
N LYS A 430 -13.55 -9.36 -3.79
CA LYS A 430 -13.24 -10.24 -4.93
C LYS A 430 -12.43 -9.57 -6.05
N LEU A 431 -12.19 -8.26 -5.94
CA LEU A 431 -11.46 -7.48 -6.94
C LEU A 431 -10.01 -7.94 -7.02
N ARG A 432 -9.52 -8.29 -8.21
CA ARG A 432 -8.12 -8.72 -8.38
C ARG A 432 -7.28 -7.67 -9.09
N VAL A 433 -6.25 -7.20 -8.40
CA VAL A 433 -5.27 -6.21 -8.85
C VAL A 433 -3.93 -6.90 -9.06
N LEU A 434 -3.41 -6.82 -10.29
CA LEU A 434 -2.13 -7.40 -10.69
C LEU A 434 -1.09 -6.32 -10.97
N ASP A 435 0.14 -6.58 -10.54
CA ASP A 435 1.36 -6.00 -11.12
C ASP A 435 2.26 -7.14 -11.65
N ASN A 436 2.46 -7.20 -12.97
CA ASN A 436 3.17 -8.32 -13.63
C ASN A 436 4.68 -8.13 -13.78
N ALA A 437 5.21 -7.02 -13.26
CA ALA A 437 6.64 -6.74 -13.09
C ALA A 437 6.81 -5.95 -11.79
N CYS A 438 6.37 -6.54 -10.68
CA CYS A 438 6.08 -5.80 -9.47
C CYS A 438 7.30 -5.29 -8.72
N GLY A 439 8.49 -5.80 -9.04
CA GLY A 439 9.73 -5.54 -8.35
C GLY A 439 9.53 -5.67 -6.84
N SER A 440 9.77 -4.57 -6.14
CA SER A 440 9.63 -4.45 -4.69
C SER A 440 8.19 -4.26 -4.16
N GLY A 441 7.17 -4.27 -5.03
CA GLY A 441 5.76 -4.16 -4.65
C GLY A 441 5.25 -2.73 -4.41
N ALA A 442 5.77 -1.72 -5.10
CA ALA A 442 5.33 -0.32 -4.93
C ALA A 442 3.87 -0.09 -5.32
N PHE A 443 3.42 -0.62 -6.46
CA PHE A 443 2.02 -0.57 -6.87
C PHE A 443 1.13 -1.44 -6.00
N LEU A 444 1.60 -2.61 -5.58
CA LEU A 444 0.85 -3.49 -4.68
C LEU A 444 0.58 -2.81 -3.34
N LEU A 445 1.57 -2.13 -2.76
CA LEU A 445 1.36 -1.33 -1.55
C LEU A 445 0.41 -0.15 -1.78
N ALA A 446 0.47 0.52 -2.94
CA ALA A 446 -0.45 1.61 -3.26
C ALA A 446 -1.90 1.10 -3.36
N ALA A 447 -2.11 0.00 -4.08
CA ALA A 447 -3.40 -0.70 -4.16
C ALA A 447 -3.90 -1.16 -2.78
N ALA A 448 -3.01 -1.72 -1.95
CA ALA A 448 -3.34 -2.15 -0.59
C ALA A 448 -3.90 -0.99 0.26
N ASN A 449 -3.24 0.18 0.22
CA ASN A 449 -3.69 1.36 0.96
C ASN A 449 -5.06 1.87 0.46
N ILE A 450 -5.26 1.93 -0.86
CA ILE A 450 -6.55 2.36 -1.44
C ILE A 450 -7.68 1.43 -1.01
N LEU A 451 -7.47 0.12 -1.16
CA LEU A 451 -8.47 -0.87 -0.77
C LEU A 451 -8.73 -0.81 0.74
N PHE A 452 -7.70 -0.60 1.56
CA PHE A 452 -7.86 -0.50 3.00
C PHE A 452 -8.65 0.74 3.43
N GLU A 453 -8.36 1.91 2.86
CA GLU A 453 -9.13 3.14 3.12
C GLU A 453 -10.60 2.96 2.73
N LEU A 454 -10.86 2.31 1.58
CA LEU A 454 -12.21 1.99 1.13
C LEU A 454 -12.92 1.01 2.09
N ASN A 455 -12.27 -0.11 2.43
CA ASN A 455 -12.82 -1.10 3.35
C ASN A 455 -13.16 -0.49 4.72
N LYS A 456 -12.31 0.40 5.24
CA LYS A 456 -12.53 1.06 6.53
C LYS A 456 -13.77 1.94 6.50
N LYS A 457 -13.90 2.81 5.49
CA LYS A 457 -15.10 3.66 5.30
C LYS A 457 -16.37 2.82 5.14
N ILE A 458 -16.29 1.68 4.45
CA ILE A 458 -17.42 0.76 4.29
C ILE A 458 -17.82 0.14 5.61
N ASN A 459 -16.85 -0.41 6.37
CA ASN A 459 -17.10 -0.98 7.69
C ASN A 459 -17.82 0.00 8.61
N ASP A 460 -17.31 1.24 8.68
CA ASP A 460 -17.91 2.30 9.50
C ASP A 460 -19.37 2.55 9.09
N LYS A 461 -19.65 2.57 7.79
CA LYS A 461 -20.99 2.83 7.24
C LYS A 461 -21.97 1.67 7.43
N ILE A 462 -21.50 0.42 7.35
CA ILE A 462 -22.34 -0.77 7.54
C ILE A 462 -22.43 -1.20 9.01
N GLY A 463 -21.71 -0.53 9.92
CA GLY A 463 -21.64 -0.86 11.33
C GLY A 463 -20.90 -2.18 11.61
N ALA A 464 -19.92 -2.54 10.77
CA ALA A 464 -19.11 -3.73 10.97
C ALA A 464 -17.85 -3.40 11.79
N GLU A 465 -17.63 -4.13 12.88
CA GLU A 465 -16.49 -3.94 13.78
C GLU A 465 -15.27 -4.79 13.36
N ASN A 466 -14.98 -4.90 12.06
CA ASN A 466 -13.76 -5.62 11.67
C ASN A 466 -12.52 -4.78 12.00
N LEU A 467 -11.62 -5.37 12.78
CA LEU A 467 -10.32 -4.78 13.09
C LEU A 467 -9.52 -4.47 11.81
N ASP A 468 -8.72 -3.39 11.86
CA ASP A 468 -7.83 -2.98 10.76
C ASP A 468 -6.96 -4.16 10.28
N THR A 469 -6.42 -4.96 11.20
CA THR A 469 -5.65 -6.18 10.92
C THR A 469 -6.44 -7.18 10.06
N THR A 470 -7.72 -7.39 10.36
CA THR A 470 -8.57 -8.34 9.63
C THR A 470 -8.79 -7.87 8.19
N LEU A 471 -9.07 -6.57 8.00
CA LEU A 471 -9.23 -5.99 6.66
C LEU A 471 -7.95 -6.10 5.85
N LYS A 472 -6.80 -5.78 6.45
CA LYS A 472 -5.49 -5.90 5.78
C LYS A 472 -5.20 -7.34 5.37
N ILE A 473 -5.48 -8.33 6.22
CA ILE A 473 -5.33 -9.75 5.88
C ILE A 473 -6.20 -10.13 4.67
N LEU A 474 -7.47 -9.71 4.64
CA LEU A 474 -8.37 -9.98 3.52
C LEU A 474 -7.82 -9.40 2.20
N ILE A 475 -7.28 -8.18 2.25
CA ILE A 475 -6.69 -7.52 1.08
C ILE A 475 -5.47 -8.28 0.55
N LEU A 476 -4.56 -8.68 1.44
CA LEU A 476 -3.36 -9.43 1.05
C LEU A 476 -3.69 -10.78 0.41
N VAL A 477 -4.71 -11.47 0.92
CA VAL A 477 -5.07 -12.83 0.51
C VAL A 477 -5.89 -12.85 -0.78
N ASN A 478 -6.83 -11.91 -0.93
CA ASN A 478 -7.84 -11.96 -2.00
C ASN A 478 -7.60 -10.97 -3.16
N ASN A 479 -6.95 -9.83 -2.90
CA ASN A 479 -6.97 -8.72 -3.85
C ASN A 479 -5.66 -8.50 -4.61
N LEU A 480 -4.52 -8.73 -3.99
CA LEU A 480 -3.22 -8.33 -4.53
C LEU A 480 -2.49 -9.51 -5.16
N TYR A 481 -1.97 -9.31 -6.36
CA TYR A 481 -1.19 -10.29 -7.11
C TYR A 481 0.03 -9.63 -7.73
N GLY A 482 1.19 -10.28 -7.63
CA GLY A 482 2.44 -9.77 -8.18
C GLY A 482 3.28 -10.87 -8.80
N VAL A 483 3.95 -10.53 -9.89
CA VAL A 483 4.97 -11.39 -10.52
C VAL A 483 6.22 -10.57 -10.74
N ASP A 484 7.38 -11.18 -10.49
CA ASP A 484 8.66 -10.63 -10.88
C ASP A 484 9.63 -11.76 -11.24
N ILE A 485 10.57 -11.48 -12.14
CA ILE A 485 11.60 -12.45 -12.50
C ILE A 485 12.69 -12.54 -11.42
N ASN A 486 12.90 -11.48 -10.64
CA ASN A 486 13.89 -11.41 -9.58
C ASN A 486 13.30 -11.94 -8.25
N PRO A 487 13.81 -13.07 -7.71
CA PRO A 487 13.38 -13.61 -6.42
C PRO A 487 13.52 -12.61 -5.26
N ASN A 488 14.60 -11.83 -5.25
CA ASN A 488 14.84 -10.84 -4.20
C ASN A 488 13.81 -9.71 -4.23
N GLY A 489 13.37 -9.30 -5.42
CA GLY A 489 12.28 -8.33 -5.60
C GLY A 489 10.99 -8.80 -4.92
N ILE A 490 10.61 -10.07 -5.15
CA ILE A 490 9.45 -10.70 -4.53
C ILE A 490 9.58 -10.76 -3.01
N GLU A 491 10.72 -11.16 -2.46
CA GLU A 491 10.91 -11.22 -1.00
C GLU A 491 10.80 -9.84 -0.34
N ILE A 492 11.28 -8.79 -1.01
CA ILE A 492 11.10 -7.41 -0.59
C ILE A 492 9.64 -6.98 -0.68
N ALA A 493 8.93 -7.33 -1.75
CA ALA A 493 7.51 -7.02 -1.91
C ALA A 493 6.68 -7.64 -0.79
N LYS A 494 6.97 -8.91 -0.45
CA LYS A 494 6.33 -9.58 0.67
C LYS A 494 6.64 -8.88 2.00
N LEU A 495 7.92 -8.58 2.30
CA LEU A 495 8.31 -7.83 3.50
C LEU A 495 7.57 -6.50 3.63
N ARG A 496 7.48 -5.74 2.55
CA ARG A 496 6.78 -4.45 2.51
C ARG A 496 5.30 -4.59 2.89
N LEU A 497 4.64 -5.62 2.37
CA LEU A 497 3.24 -5.90 2.65
C LEU A 497 3.01 -6.43 4.07
N TRP A 498 3.93 -7.24 4.60
CA TRP A 498 3.88 -7.67 6.00
C TRP A 498 4.13 -6.52 6.98
N LEU A 499 5.05 -5.61 6.69
CA LEU A 499 5.25 -4.40 7.48
C LEU A 499 4.01 -3.51 7.45
N TRP A 500 3.37 -3.38 6.29
CA TRP A 500 2.10 -2.67 6.16
C TRP A 500 0.97 -3.32 6.99
N LEU A 501 0.92 -4.65 7.07
CA LEU A 501 -0.01 -5.37 7.96
C LEU A 501 0.35 -5.15 9.43
N ALA A 502 1.60 -5.38 9.81
CA ALA A 502 2.10 -5.32 11.18
C ALA A 502 2.04 -3.90 11.77
N ASP A 503 1.97 -2.86 10.93
CA ASP A 503 1.66 -1.50 11.36
C ASP A 503 0.32 -1.38 12.10
N SER A 504 -0.63 -2.30 11.85
CA SER A 504 -1.91 -2.39 12.57
C SER A 504 -1.91 -3.40 13.72
N TYR A 505 -0.76 -3.97 14.09
CA TYR A 505 -0.68 -4.82 15.28
C TYR A 505 -0.57 -3.99 16.56
N GLU A 506 -1.16 -4.52 17.62
CA GLU A 506 -1.12 -3.98 18.97
C GLU A 506 -0.53 -5.02 19.93
N PRO A 507 0.22 -4.61 20.97
CA PRO A 507 0.75 -5.54 21.98
C PRO A 507 -0.35 -6.41 22.59
N GLY A 508 -0.09 -7.71 22.70
CA GLY A 508 -1.03 -8.69 23.25
C GLY A 508 -2.12 -9.19 22.29
N TYR A 509 -2.29 -8.56 21.13
CA TYR A 509 -3.25 -9.02 20.11
C TYR A 509 -2.59 -9.12 18.73
N ILE A 510 -1.98 -10.28 18.48
CA ILE A 510 -1.26 -10.57 17.23
C ILE A 510 -1.94 -11.71 16.51
N LYS A 511 -2.41 -11.44 15.28
CA LYS A 511 -2.86 -12.49 14.37
C LYS A 511 -1.66 -13.02 13.57
N PRO A 512 -1.62 -14.32 13.28
CA PRO A 512 -0.64 -14.86 12.33
C PRO A 512 -0.69 -14.15 10.98
N LEU A 513 0.47 -13.93 10.38
CA LEU A 513 0.66 -13.43 9.02
C LEU A 513 0.03 -14.42 8.04
N PRO A 514 -0.67 -13.92 7.00
CA PRO A 514 -1.22 -14.78 5.96
C PRO A 514 -0.11 -15.32 5.05
N ASN A 515 -0.38 -16.46 4.43
CA ASN A 515 0.53 -17.05 3.44
C ASN A 515 0.26 -16.42 2.06
N ILE A 516 1.16 -15.56 1.59
CA ILE A 516 1.01 -14.78 0.35
C ILE A 516 1.92 -15.25 -0.80
N ASP A 517 2.62 -16.39 -0.65
CA ASP A 517 3.51 -16.93 -1.71
C ASP A 517 2.78 -17.30 -3.01
N TYR A 518 1.49 -17.60 -2.93
CA TYR A 518 0.66 -17.87 -4.11
C TYR A 518 -0.04 -16.61 -4.65
N ASN A 519 0.18 -15.45 -4.02
CA ASN A 519 -0.19 -14.13 -4.53
C ASN A 519 1.01 -13.43 -5.17
N LEU A 520 2.22 -13.67 -4.66
CA LEU A 520 3.48 -13.06 -5.10
C LEU A 520 4.43 -14.14 -5.60
N ARG A 521 4.59 -14.23 -6.92
CA ARG A 521 5.31 -15.34 -7.56
C ARG A 521 6.57 -14.87 -8.27
N VAL A 522 7.58 -15.73 -8.25
CA VAL A 522 8.77 -15.59 -9.08
C VAL A 522 8.52 -16.26 -10.43
N GLY A 523 8.80 -15.57 -11.53
CA GLY A 523 8.62 -16.13 -12.86
C GLY A 523 8.79 -15.13 -13.98
N ASN A 524 9.07 -15.61 -15.19
CA ASN A 524 9.07 -14.79 -16.38
C ASN A 524 7.64 -14.58 -16.89
N SER A 525 7.06 -13.43 -16.54
CA SER A 525 5.68 -13.06 -16.85
C SER A 525 5.33 -12.96 -18.35
N LEU A 526 6.34 -12.96 -19.23
CA LEU A 526 6.19 -12.95 -20.69
C LEU A 526 6.34 -14.33 -21.34
N ILE A 527 6.69 -15.37 -20.58
CA ILE A 527 6.89 -16.72 -21.11
C ILE A 527 5.98 -17.68 -20.37
N GLY A 528 5.07 -18.33 -21.10
CA GLY A 528 4.13 -19.29 -20.52
C GLY A 528 2.74 -19.18 -21.14
N TYR A 529 1.83 -20.03 -20.68
CA TYR A 529 0.44 -20.02 -21.16
C TYR A 529 -0.36 -18.99 -20.37
N VAL A 530 -1.18 -18.20 -21.07
CA VAL A 530 -2.05 -17.21 -20.43
C VAL A 530 -3.33 -17.85 -19.90
N ASP A 531 -4.11 -18.48 -20.77
CA ASP A 531 -5.35 -19.18 -20.42
C ASP A 531 -5.23 -20.65 -20.86
N LEU A 532 -5.53 -21.59 -19.95
CA LEU A 532 -5.41 -23.02 -20.18
C LEU A 532 -6.68 -23.65 -20.80
N GLY A 533 -7.64 -22.84 -21.25
CA GLY A 533 -8.90 -23.30 -21.83
C GLY A 533 -8.76 -24.22 -23.04
N GLU A 534 -7.67 -24.11 -23.82
CA GLU A 534 -7.37 -25.02 -24.92
C GLU A 534 -7.05 -26.45 -24.44
N PHE A 535 -6.52 -26.58 -23.23
CA PHE A 535 -6.21 -27.84 -22.59
C PHE A 535 -7.42 -28.51 -21.93
N LYS A 536 -8.57 -27.80 -21.81
CA LYS A 536 -9.83 -28.37 -21.27
C LYS A 536 -10.31 -29.58 -22.05
N LYS A 537 -10.06 -29.60 -23.37
CA LYS A 537 -10.44 -30.70 -24.28
C LYS A 537 -9.27 -31.62 -24.62
N ALA A 538 -8.04 -31.12 -24.50
CA ALA A 538 -6.86 -31.95 -24.66
C ALA A 538 -6.83 -32.92 -23.48
N LYS A 539 -7.06 -34.21 -23.75
CA LYS A 539 -6.62 -35.28 -22.86
C LYS A 539 -5.08 -35.23 -22.84
N LEU A 540 -4.50 -34.24 -22.18
CA LEU A 540 -3.16 -34.31 -21.62
C LEU A 540 -3.25 -35.35 -20.49
N THR A 541 -3.44 -36.59 -20.89
CA THR A 541 -3.51 -37.71 -19.97
C THR A 541 -2.11 -37.92 -19.44
N LEU A 542 -2.00 -37.93 -18.11
CA LEU A 542 -0.80 -38.30 -17.35
C LEU A 542 -0.26 -39.72 -17.66
N SER A 543 -0.87 -40.42 -18.62
CA SER A 543 -0.54 -41.78 -19.04
C SER A 543 0.85 -41.95 -19.64
N ASP A 544 1.59 -40.87 -19.89
CA ASP A 544 2.99 -40.97 -20.31
C ASP A 544 3.95 -41.27 -19.13
N TYR A 545 3.49 -41.22 -17.85
CA TYR A 545 4.42 -41.30 -16.71
C TYR A 545 4.03 -42.16 -15.49
N LEU A 546 2.79 -42.64 -15.30
CA LEU A 546 2.45 -43.54 -14.16
C LEU A 546 1.41 -44.62 -14.50
N TRP A 547 1.62 -45.80 -13.91
CA TRP A 547 0.79 -47.01 -14.03
C TRP A 547 -0.37 -46.98 -13.04
N ASP A 548 -1.26 -45.99 -13.15
CA ASP A 548 -2.44 -45.93 -12.27
C ASP A 548 -3.73 -45.62 -13.04
N GLU A 549 -4.82 -46.30 -12.65
CA GLU A 549 -6.04 -46.45 -13.43
C GLU A 549 -7.04 -45.27 -13.34
N GLU A 550 -6.71 -44.17 -12.65
CA GLU A 550 -7.56 -42.97 -12.62
C GLU A 550 -6.92 -41.76 -13.31
N LYS A 551 -7.55 -41.32 -14.42
CA LYS A 551 -7.09 -40.21 -15.27
C LYS A 551 -7.67 -38.88 -14.78
N ASP A 552 -7.09 -38.30 -13.74
CA ASP A 552 -7.38 -36.91 -13.40
C ASP A 552 -7.06 -35.98 -14.59
N THR A 553 -8.01 -35.11 -14.93
CA THR A 553 -7.82 -34.10 -15.97
C THR A 553 -7.03 -32.91 -15.44
N LEU A 554 -6.38 -32.14 -16.32
CA LEU A 554 -5.69 -30.89 -15.92
C LEU A 554 -6.64 -29.93 -15.19
N GLU A 555 -7.91 -29.83 -15.63
CA GLU A 555 -8.93 -29.01 -14.97
C GLU A 555 -9.20 -29.48 -13.53
N THR A 556 -9.33 -30.80 -13.32
CA THR A 556 -9.51 -31.39 -11.99
C THR A 556 -8.34 -31.07 -11.06
N LEU A 557 -7.11 -31.27 -11.55
CA LEU A 557 -5.90 -31.00 -10.78
C LEU A 557 -5.74 -29.52 -10.41
N LEU A 558 -6.05 -28.62 -11.35
CA LEU A 558 -6.02 -27.18 -11.12
C LEU A 558 -7.04 -26.75 -10.07
N LYS A 559 -8.25 -27.33 -10.09
CA LYS A 559 -9.30 -27.06 -9.11
C LYS A 559 -8.90 -27.54 -7.71
N GLN A 560 -8.47 -28.80 -7.60
CA GLN A 560 -7.94 -29.36 -6.35
C GLN A 560 -6.82 -28.49 -5.77
N ARG A 561 -5.86 -28.11 -6.61
CA ARG A 561 -4.77 -27.21 -6.23
C ARG A 561 -5.29 -25.86 -5.74
N SER A 562 -6.24 -25.26 -6.46
CA SER A 562 -6.80 -23.95 -6.10
C SER A 562 -7.55 -23.97 -4.78
N ASP A 563 -8.24 -25.06 -4.46
CA ASP A 563 -8.94 -25.24 -3.19
C ASP A 563 -7.94 -25.35 -2.03
N LEU A 564 -6.90 -26.18 -2.18
CA LEU A 564 -5.80 -26.29 -1.20
C LEU A 564 -5.08 -24.96 -0.97
N ILE A 565 -4.82 -24.19 -2.03
CA ILE A 565 -4.22 -22.85 -1.91
C ILE A 565 -5.11 -21.91 -1.11
N ARG A 566 -6.43 -21.94 -1.33
CA ARG A 566 -7.38 -21.08 -0.61
C ARG A 566 -7.37 -21.37 0.90
N GLU A 567 -7.25 -22.63 1.28
CA GLU A 567 -7.10 -23.06 2.67
C GLU A 567 -5.73 -22.67 3.23
N TYR A 568 -4.64 -22.99 2.50
CA TYR A 568 -3.27 -22.65 2.87
C TYR A 568 -3.07 -21.15 3.15
N LYS A 569 -3.67 -20.27 2.34
CA LYS A 569 -3.56 -18.81 2.49
C LYS A 569 -4.00 -18.31 3.89
N ARG A 570 -4.87 -19.06 4.58
CA ARG A 570 -5.44 -18.70 5.89
C ARG A 570 -4.99 -19.63 7.02
N ALA A 571 -4.45 -20.80 6.69
CA ALA A 571 -3.98 -21.78 7.66
C ALA A 571 -2.74 -21.32 8.41
N ALA A 572 -2.50 -21.94 9.57
CA ALA A 572 -1.33 -21.72 10.39
C ALA A 572 -0.81 -23.03 11.00
N GLY A 573 0.41 -23.01 11.53
CA GLY A 573 1.03 -24.14 12.22
C GLY A 573 1.25 -25.34 11.30
N GLU A 574 1.04 -26.54 11.84
CA GLU A 574 1.19 -27.80 11.10
C GLU A 574 0.18 -27.95 9.95
N GLU A 575 -1.05 -27.45 10.10
CA GLU A 575 -2.06 -27.46 9.03
C GLU A 575 -1.52 -26.72 7.78
N ALA A 576 -0.92 -25.54 7.97
CA ALA A 576 -0.34 -24.79 6.86
C ALA A 576 0.82 -25.55 6.19
N LYS A 577 1.63 -26.29 6.95
CA LYS A 577 2.75 -27.09 6.41
C LYS A 577 2.24 -28.28 5.60
N GLU A 578 1.24 -28.99 6.10
CA GLU A 578 0.59 -30.11 5.41
C GLU A 578 -0.04 -29.65 4.10
N LEU A 579 -0.88 -28.60 4.16
CA LEU A 579 -1.51 -28.02 2.97
C LEU A 579 -0.46 -27.57 1.95
N LYS A 580 0.63 -26.93 2.39
CA LYS A 580 1.72 -26.53 1.49
C LYS A 580 2.38 -27.74 0.82
N GLY A 581 2.62 -28.81 1.56
CA GLY A 581 3.15 -30.06 1.00
C GLY A 581 2.25 -30.62 -0.09
N ASN A 582 0.95 -30.72 0.17
CA ASN A 582 -0.05 -31.20 -0.78
C ASN A 582 -0.11 -30.33 -2.06
N VAL A 583 -0.05 -28.99 -1.90
CA VAL A 583 0.01 -28.08 -3.06
C VAL A 583 1.31 -28.27 -3.83
N GLN A 584 2.46 -28.44 -3.16
CA GLN A 584 3.76 -28.63 -3.82
C GLN A 584 3.81 -29.91 -4.67
N GLU A 585 3.17 -31.00 -4.23
CA GLU A 585 3.06 -32.21 -5.03
C GLU A 585 2.28 -31.98 -6.34
N LEU A 586 1.19 -31.21 -6.28
CA LEU A 586 0.41 -30.83 -7.46
C LEU A 586 1.18 -29.83 -8.34
N ASP A 587 1.89 -28.87 -7.73
CA ASP A 587 2.75 -27.90 -8.44
C ASP A 587 3.75 -28.61 -9.34
N VAL A 588 4.47 -29.60 -8.81
CA VAL A 588 5.47 -30.37 -9.56
C VAL A 588 4.82 -31.13 -10.71
N LYS A 589 3.69 -31.79 -10.49
CA LYS A 589 2.97 -32.56 -11.52
C LYS A 589 2.51 -31.65 -12.67
N ILE A 590 1.81 -30.56 -12.35
CA ILE A 590 1.20 -29.66 -13.34
C ILE A 590 2.26 -28.85 -14.08
N SER A 591 3.23 -28.27 -13.36
CA SER A 591 4.30 -27.46 -13.95
C SER A 591 5.15 -28.27 -14.92
N ASN A 592 5.51 -29.52 -14.58
CA ASN A 592 6.24 -30.39 -15.49
C ASN A 592 5.47 -30.66 -16.78
N LEU A 593 4.16 -30.91 -16.68
CA LEU A 593 3.30 -31.16 -17.84
C LEU A 593 3.24 -29.95 -18.78
N LEU A 594 3.02 -28.76 -18.23
CA LEU A 594 2.96 -27.52 -18.99
C LEU A 594 4.31 -27.16 -19.61
N ASN A 595 5.41 -27.31 -18.85
CA ASN A 595 6.76 -27.05 -19.32
C ASN A 595 7.20 -27.99 -20.45
N VAL A 596 6.86 -29.29 -20.35
CA VAL A 596 7.15 -30.24 -21.42
C VAL A 596 6.39 -29.87 -22.70
N ASN A 597 5.12 -29.48 -22.57
CA ASN A 597 4.32 -29.07 -23.73
C ASN A 597 4.91 -27.80 -24.38
N LEU A 598 5.16 -26.76 -23.57
CA LEU A 598 5.73 -25.51 -24.05
C LEU A 598 7.11 -25.74 -24.69
N TYR A 599 7.96 -26.58 -24.12
CA TYR A 599 9.25 -26.94 -24.72
C TYR A 599 9.09 -27.63 -26.09
N ARG A 600 8.07 -28.48 -26.28
CA ARG A 600 7.76 -29.08 -27.59
C ARG A 600 7.34 -28.01 -28.60
N GLU A 601 6.52 -27.05 -28.21
CA GLU A 601 6.12 -25.94 -29.10
C GLU A 601 7.31 -25.10 -29.58
N PHE A 602 8.28 -24.80 -28.69
CA PHE A 602 9.51 -24.09 -29.07
C PHE A 602 10.25 -24.85 -30.19
N ARG A 603 10.32 -26.18 -30.07
CA ARG A 603 10.99 -27.05 -31.05
C ARG A 603 10.24 -27.10 -32.38
N GLU A 604 8.91 -27.17 -32.36
CA GLU A 604 8.06 -27.15 -33.55
C GLU A 604 8.18 -25.81 -34.30
N LYS A 605 8.30 -24.71 -33.57
CA LYS A 605 8.56 -23.36 -34.11
C LYS A 605 10.01 -23.15 -34.56
N LYS A 606 10.84 -24.20 -34.55
CA LYS A 606 12.27 -24.18 -34.92
C LYS A 606 13.13 -23.24 -34.08
N ILE A 607 12.68 -22.89 -32.87
CA ILE A 607 13.49 -22.17 -31.89
C ILE A 607 14.49 -23.16 -31.30
N LYS A 608 15.78 -22.98 -31.61
CA LYS A 608 16.84 -23.84 -31.10
C LYS A 608 17.15 -23.47 -29.65
N ILE A 609 16.63 -24.26 -28.73
CA ILE A 609 16.88 -24.14 -27.29
C ILE A 609 17.12 -25.54 -26.70
N SER A 610 18.09 -25.67 -25.81
CA SER A 610 18.28 -26.87 -25.01
C SER A 610 17.28 -26.93 -23.85
N ARG A 611 17.12 -28.10 -23.23
CA ARG A 611 16.25 -28.25 -22.06
C ARG A 611 16.72 -27.38 -20.88
N GLU A 612 18.04 -27.28 -20.66
CA GLU A 612 18.60 -26.47 -19.58
C GLU A 612 18.37 -24.97 -19.83
N GLU A 613 18.59 -24.49 -21.05
CA GLU A 613 18.28 -23.10 -21.41
C GLU A 613 16.79 -22.79 -21.26
N PHE A 614 15.91 -23.73 -21.65
CA PHE A 614 14.46 -23.58 -21.47
C PHE A 614 14.07 -23.43 -19.99
N LEU A 615 14.62 -24.28 -19.12
CA LEU A 615 14.33 -24.19 -17.69
C LEU A 615 14.83 -22.87 -17.08
N ARG A 616 15.94 -22.31 -17.60
CA ARG A 616 16.44 -20.98 -17.19
C ARG A 616 15.54 -19.82 -17.63
N LEU A 617 14.65 -20.01 -18.61
CA LEU A 617 13.66 -18.99 -18.97
C LEU A 617 12.62 -18.76 -17.86
N ASN A 618 12.53 -19.68 -16.90
CA ASN A 618 11.57 -19.69 -15.80
C ASN A 618 10.12 -19.39 -16.25
N PRO A 619 9.51 -20.23 -17.13
CA PRO A 619 8.18 -19.96 -17.66
C PRO A 619 7.11 -19.79 -16.57
N PHE A 620 6.35 -18.71 -16.66
CA PHE A 620 5.23 -18.41 -15.79
C PHE A 620 3.89 -18.71 -16.50
N HIS A 621 3.28 -19.85 -16.17
CA HIS A 621 1.97 -20.24 -16.72
C HIS A 621 0.82 -19.61 -15.94
N TRP A 622 0.35 -18.43 -16.36
CA TRP A 622 -0.69 -17.64 -15.69
C TRP A 622 -1.94 -18.42 -15.28
N GLY A 623 -2.51 -19.21 -16.20
CA GLY A 623 -3.72 -20.00 -15.93
C GLY A 623 -3.51 -21.13 -14.92
N PHE A 624 -2.26 -21.52 -14.66
CA PHE A 624 -1.89 -22.45 -13.59
C PHE A 624 -1.58 -21.67 -12.30
N GLU A 625 -0.71 -20.68 -12.40
CA GLU A 625 -0.18 -19.96 -11.24
C GLU A 625 -1.24 -19.16 -10.51
N PHE A 626 -2.11 -18.48 -11.26
CA PHE A 626 -3.23 -17.70 -10.76
C PHE A 626 -4.56 -18.26 -11.27
N TYR A 627 -4.74 -19.58 -11.14
CA TYR A 627 -5.95 -20.28 -11.58
C TYR A 627 -7.24 -19.61 -11.10
N GLU A 628 -7.28 -19.07 -9.89
CA GLU A 628 -8.48 -18.39 -9.38
C GLU A 628 -8.91 -17.16 -10.20
N ALA A 629 -7.97 -16.51 -10.90
CA ALA A 629 -8.25 -15.45 -11.87
C ALA A 629 -8.68 -16.03 -13.23
N PHE A 630 -8.17 -17.19 -13.61
CA PHE A 630 -8.40 -17.86 -14.90
C PHE A 630 -9.29 -19.10 -14.80
N ASP A 631 -10.21 -19.12 -13.83
CA ASP A 631 -11.07 -20.25 -13.53
C ASP A 631 -11.76 -20.79 -14.80
N LEU A 632 -11.47 -22.07 -15.10
CA LEU A 632 -11.91 -22.72 -16.34
C LEU A 632 -13.42 -23.02 -16.35
N GLU A 633 -14.11 -22.90 -15.22
CA GLU A 633 -15.57 -22.96 -15.12
C GLU A 633 -16.23 -21.65 -15.59
N LYS A 634 -15.49 -20.53 -15.57
CA LYS A 634 -16.02 -19.23 -16.02
C LYS A 634 -15.92 -19.06 -17.54
N PRO A 635 -16.80 -18.24 -18.14
CA PRO A 635 -16.64 -17.79 -19.53
C PRO A 635 -15.28 -17.13 -19.75
N LYS A 636 -14.75 -17.22 -20.98
CA LYS A 636 -13.42 -16.69 -21.31
C LYS A 636 -13.31 -15.18 -21.04
N GLU A 637 -14.41 -14.46 -21.21
CA GLU A 637 -14.54 -13.02 -20.99
C GLU A 637 -14.39 -12.63 -19.51
N GLU A 638 -14.69 -13.55 -18.59
CA GLU A 638 -14.61 -13.33 -17.14
C GLU A 638 -13.29 -13.84 -16.52
N ARG A 639 -12.42 -14.44 -17.35
CA ARG A 639 -11.09 -14.93 -16.93
C ARG A 639 -10.07 -13.81 -17.04
N GLY A 640 -9.27 -13.65 -15.99
CA GLY A 640 -8.22 -12.65 -15.87
C GLY A 640 -8.38 -11.77 -14.64
N PHE A 641 -7.68 -10.64 -14.65
CA PHE A 641 -7.67 -9.65 -13.58
C PHE A 641 -8.66 -8.52 -13.85
N ASP A 642 -9.16 -7.90 -12.78
CA ASP A 642 -10.03 -6.74 -12.89
C ASP A 642 -9.21 -5.47 -13.17
N VAL A 643 -8.00 -5.41 -12.60
CA VAL A 643 -7.08 -4.29 -12.74
C VAL A 643 -5.66 -4.79 -12.97
N VAL A 644 -4.94 -4.21 -13.93
CA VAL A 644 -3.49 -4.39 -14.11
C VAL A 644 -2.79 -3.03 -14.05
N ILE A 645 -1.86 -2.86 -13.11
CA ILE A 645 -1.12 -1.63 -12.86
C ILE A 645 0.37 -1.94 -12.71
N GLY A 646 1.25 -1.00 -13.02
CA GLY A 646 2.68 -1.27 -12.92
C GLY A 646 3.60 -0.27 -13.62
N ASN A 647 4.89 -0.55 -13.46
CA ASN A 647 5.99 0.08 -14.17
C ASN A 647 6.86 -1.04 -14.78
N PRO A 648 6.59 -1.46 -16.04
CA PRO A 648 7.37 -2.53 -16.65
C PRO A 648 8.81 -2.08 -16.90
N PRO A 649 9.76 -3.01 -17.09
CA PRO A 649 11.15 -2.64 -17.37
C PRO A 649 11.32 -2.03 -18.77
N TYR A 650 12.34 -1.17 -18.93
CA TYR A 650 12.69 -0.51 -20.20
C TYR A 650 14.15 -0.75 -20.58
N GLY A 651 14.46 -0.76 -21.89
CA GLY A 651 15.84 -0.79 -22.38
C GLY A 651 16.63 -2.07 -22.05
N ILE A 652 15.94 -3.19 -21.85
CA ILE A 652 16.57 -4.50 -21.61
C ILE A 652 17.27 -5.00 -22.89
N VAL A 653 18.46 -5.59 -22.73
CA VAL A 653 19.15 -6.33 -23.79
C VAL A 653 18.74 -7.79 -23.70
N PHE A 654 18.09 -8.29 -24.74
CA PHE A 654 17.61 -9.67 -24.80
C PHE A 654 18.70 -10.64 -25.26
N ASN A 655 18.62 -11.88 -24.80
CA ASN A 655 19.22 -12.98 -25.55
C ASN A 655 18.36 -13.30 -26.80
N ASN A 656 18.97 -13.90 -27.82
CA ASN A 656 18.30 -14.14 -29.10
C ASN A 656 17.11 -15.11 -29.00
N ILE A 657 17.11 -16.00 -28.00
CA ILE A 657 16.11 -17.06 -27.83
C ILE A 657 14.84 -16.48 -27.19
N GLU A 658 14.99 -15.75 -26.08
CA GLU A 658 13.92 -14.98 -25.43
C GLU A 658 13.25 -14.05 -26.42
N LYS A 659 14.07 -13.30 -27.16
CA LYS A 659 13.55 -12.38 -28.18
C LYS A 659 12.68 -13.10 -29.21
N ALA A 660 13.16 -14.23 -29.75
CA ALA A 660 12.42 -14.98 -30.75
C ALA A 660 11.07 -15.48 -30.23
N PHE A 661 11.02 -15.92 -28.97
CA PHE A 661 9.77 -16.37 -28.35
C PHE A 661 8.82 -15.19 -28.07
N ILE A 662 9.31 -14.09 -27.51
CA ILE A 662 8.50 -12.89 -27.23
C ILE A 662 7.94 -12.31 -28.55
N GLU A 663 8.73 -12.28 -29.63
CA GLU A 663 8.25 -11.84 -30.95
C GLU A 663 7.16 -12.73 -31.55
N ASP A 664 7.18 -14.03 -31.24
CA ASP A 664 6.16 -14.99 -31.67
C ASP A 664 4.86 -14.85 -30.86
N GLN A 665 4.97 -14.74 -29.54
CA GLN A 665 3.81 -14.59 -28.65
C GLN A 665 3.15 -13.21 -28.72
N TYR A 666 3.95 -12.16 -28.91
CA TYR A 666 3.50 -10.77 -28.88
C TYR A 666 3.80 -10.08 -30.21
N PRO A 667 2.87 -10.16 -31.20
CA PRO A 667 3.02 -9.51 -32.50
C PRO A 667 3.35 -8.01 -32.45
N THR A 668 2.94 -7.30 -31.39
CA THR A 668 3.27 -5.88 -31.19
C THR A 668 4.77 -5.65 -30.97
N PHE A 669 5.49 -6.63 -30.44
CA PHE A 669 6.92 -6.58 -30.14
C PHE A 669 7.81 -6.94 -31.35
N LYS A 670 7.26 -7.55 -32.41
CA LYS A 670 8.04 -7.98 -33.58
C LYS A 670 8.80 -6.81 -34.23
N ARG A 671 10.13 -6.92 -34.35
CA ARG A 671 11.06 -5.84 -34.80
C ARG A 671 11.16 -4.65 -33.84
N ASN A 672 10.66 -4.77 -32.62
CA ASN A 672 10.88 -3.83 -31.54
C ASN A 672 11.99 -4.38 -30.61
N ASN A 673 12.60 -3.52 -29.79
CA ASN A 673 13.63 -3.89 -28.82
C ASN A 673 13.29 -3.40 -27.41
N ASP A 674 12.14 -2.76 -27.20
CA ASP A 674 11.72 -2.30 -25.89
C ASP A 674 10.71 -3.26 -25.27
N ILE A 675 11.14 -3.98 -24.23
CA ILE A 675 10.37 -5.05 -23.61
C ILE A 675 9.01 -4.60 -23.07
N PHE A 676 8.87 -3.33 -22.67
CA PHE A 676 7.60 -2.80 -22.17
C PHE A 676 6.45 -2.96 -23.18
N VAL A 677 6.75 -3.03 -24.48
CA VAL A 677 5.75 -3.27 -25.53
C VAL A 677 5.10 -4.65 -25.35
N ALA A 678 5.90 -5.68 -25.09
CA ALA A 678 5.40 -7.02 -24.80
C ALA A 678 4.62 -7.05 -23.48
N PHE A 679 5.10 -6.35 -22.44
CA PHE A 679 4.39 -6.20 -21.18
C PHE A 679 3.02 -5.52 -21.34
N MET A 680 2.92 -4.47 -22.16
CA MET A 680 1.64 -3.81 -22.41
C MET A 680 0.65 -4.76 -23.09
N GLN A 681 1.08 -5.46 -24.14
CA GLN A 681 0.22 -6.45 -24.81
C GLN A 681 -0.19 -7.57 -23.84
N ASN A 682 0.77 -8.15 -23.12
CA ASN A 682 0.51 -9.20 -22.12
C ASN A 682 -0.51 -8.75 -21.07
N SER A 683 -0.34 -7.55 -20.52
CA SER A 683 -1.23 -6.98 -19.50
C SER A 683 -2.66 -6.82 -20.00
N ILE A 684 -2.85 -6.39 -21.25
CA ILE A 684 -4.18 -6.31 -21.88
C ILE A 684 -4.76 -7.72 -22.06
N ILE A 685 -3.96 -8.72 -22.42
CA ILE A 685 -4.44 -10.11 -22.54
C ILE A 685 -4.91 -10.63 -21.16
N LEU A 686 -4.17 -10.33 -20.09
CA LEU A 686 -4.44 -10.78 -18.72
C LEU A 686 -5.69 -10.17 -18.06
N LEU A 687 -6.26 -9.11 -18.63
CA LEU A 687 -7.49 -8.51 -18.12
C LEU A 687 -8.75 -9.31 -18.48
N LYS A 688 -9.75 -9.30 -17.61
CA LYS A 688 -11.13 -9.64 -17.97
C LYS A 688 -11.68 -8.66 -19.01
N SER A 689 -12.78 -9.00 -19.66
CA SER A 689 -13.60 -8.02 -20.39
C SER A 689 -13.93 -6.84 -19.46
N ASP A 690 -13.81 -5.63 -20.00
CA ASP A 690 -14.02 -4.35 -19.29
C ASP A 690 -13.05 -4.09 -18.13
N GLY A 691 -12.02 -4.93 -17.96
CA GLY A 691 -10.95 -4.71 -17.00
C GLY A 691 -10.11 -3.48 -17.34
N LEU A 692 -9.51 -2.88 -16.31
CA LEU A 692 -8.75 -1.62 -16.43
C LEU A 692 -7.24 -1.84 -16.34
N PHE A 693 -6.52 -1.16 -17.21
CA PHE A 693 -5.07 -1.22 -17.31
C PHE A 693 -4.48 0.17 -17.15
N SER A 694 -3.38 0.30 -16.39
CA SER A 694 -2.58 1.52 -16.43
C SER A 694 -1.11 1.31 -16.09
N PHE A 695 -0.25 1.74 -17.00
CA PHE A 695 1.20 1.78 -16.81
C PHE A 695 1.76 3.19 -16.97
N ILE A 696 2.89 3.43 -16.29
CA ILE A 696 3.87 4.42 -16.70
C ILE A 696 4.85 3.75 -17.68
N VAL A 697 5.11 4.38 -18.83
CA VAL A 697 5.98 3.86 -19.91
C VAL A 697 6.76 4.99 -20.60
N PRO A 698 7.83 4.73 -21.37
CA PRO A 698 8.57 5.76 -22.10
C PRO A 698 7.68 6.45 -23.14
N ASN A 699 7.56 7.79 -23.13
CA ASN A 699 6.65 8.53 -24.01
C ASN A 699 7.01 8.46 -25.50
N THR A 700 8.19 7.92 -25.83
CA THR A 700 8.62 7.60 -27.21
C THR A 700 7.61 6.70 -27.93
N PHE A 701 6.81 5.91 -27.20
CA PHE A 701 5.76 5.08 -27.80
C PHE A 701 4.67 5.87 -28.53
N LEU A 702 4.46 7.13 -28.14
CA LEU A 702 3.43 7.99 -28.71
C LEU A 702 3.78 8.39 -30.15
N THR A 703 5.05 8.72 -30.40
CA THR A 703 5.49 9.33 -31.66
C THR A 703 6.33 8.37 -32.52
N GLY A 704 7.01 7.38 -31.93
CA GLY A 704 7.93 6.51 -32.64
C GLY A 704 7.24 5.54 -33.63
N PRO A 705 7.78 5.37 -34.85
CA PRO A 705 7.20 4.47 -35.86
C PRO A 705 7.30 2.98 -35.48
N TYR A 706 8.30 2.61 -34.67
CA TYR A 706 8.49 1.24 -34.17
C TYR A 706 7.34 0.77 -33.26
N PHE A 707 6.48 1.67 -32.79
CA PHE A 707 5.36 1.38 -31.90
C PHE A 707 4.00 1.37 -32.62
N ASN A 708 3.95 1.49 -33.94
CA ASN A 708 2.69 1.53 -34.70
C ASN A 708 1.82 0.30 -34.47
N ARG A 709 2.41 -0.90 -34.43
CA ARG A 709 1.68 -2.14 -34.12
C ARG A 709 1.06 -2.14 -32.73
N LEU A 710 1.78 -1.60 -31.74
CA LEU A 710 1.25 -1.46 -30.38
C LEU A 710 0.08 -0.46 -30.35
N LYS A 711 0.23 0.69 -31.02
CA LYS A 711 -0.84 1.71 -31.11
C LYS A 711 -2.09 1.13 -31.79
N GLU A 712 -1.94 0.43 -32.91
CA GLU A 712 -3.04 -0.27 -33.59
C GLU A 712 -3.70 -1.33 -32.69
N TYR A 713 -2.89 -2.13 -31.99
CA TYR A 713 -3.40 -3.13 -31.04
C TYR A 713 -4.23 -2.47 -29.93
N ILE A 714 -3.72 -1.39 -29.32
CA ILE A 714 -4.44 -0.62 -28.28
C ILE A 714 -5.77 -0.10 -28.83
N LEU A 715 -5.78 0.53 -30.01
CA LEU A 715 -7.00 1.10 -30.60
C LEU A 715 -8.05 0.04 -30.97
N ASN A 716 -7.62 -1.18 -31.31
CA ASN A 716 -8.51 -2.26 -31.72
C ASN A 716 -9.03 -3.12 -30.55
N THR A 717 -8.32 -3.15 -29.43
CA THR A 717 -8.61 -4.04 -28.28
C THR A 717 -9.01 -3.29 -27.02
N THR A 718 -8.85 -1.97 -26.99
CA THR A 718 -9.11 -1.17 -25.79
C THR A 718 -9.74 0.18 -26.12
N LYS A 719 -10.38 0.76 -25.11
CA LYS A 719 -10.76 2.17 -25.05
C LYS A 719 -9.72 2.94 -24.26
N ILE A 720 -9.19 4.01 -24.85
CA ILE A 720 -8.29 4.92 -24.15
C ILE A 720 -9.13 5.82 -23.24
N LEU A 721 -9.00 5.65 -21.93
CA LEU A 721 -9.68 6.49 -20.93
C LEU A 721 -8.89 7.75 -20.63
N LYS A 722 -7.56 7.63 -20.54
CA LYS A 722 -6.68 8.75 -20.22
C LYS A 722 -5.28 8.53 -20.78
N LEU A 723 -4.66 9.61 -21.24
CA LEU A 723 -3.24 9.66 -21.59
C LEU A 723 -2.65 10.93 -21.00
N LEU A 724 -1.59 10.78 -20.20
CA LEU A 724 -0.87 11.87 -19.56
C LEU A 724 0.60 11.79 -19.97
N ASP A 725 1.02 12.67 -20.89
CA ASP A 725 2.43 12.82 -21.27
C ASP A 725 3.11 13.86 -20.37
N PHE A 726 4.24 13.49 -19.76
CA PHE A 726 5.04 14.42 -18.95
C PHE A 726 5.96 15.30 -19.80
N GLY A 727 6.01 15.11 -21.12
CA GLY A 727 6.84 15.89 -22.03
C GLY A 727 8.31 15.71 -21.69
N THR A 728 8.98 16.80 -21.31
CA THR A 728 10.40 16.79 -20.89
C THR A 728 10.58 16.80 -19.36
N LYS A 729 9.49 16.72 -18.59
CA LYS A 729 9.58 16.66 -17.13
C LYS A 729 10.05 15.27 -16.70
N GLN A 730 11.19 15.22 -16.02
CA GLN A 730 11.72 13.98 -15.46
C GLN A 730 10.88 13.53 -14.27
N VAL A 731 10.30 12.34 -14.39
CA VAL A 731 9.57 11.65 -13.30
C VAL A 731 10.55 10.85 -12.44
N PHE A 732 11.54 10.24 -13.09
CA PHE A 732 12.61 9.45 -12.47
C PHE A 732 13.90 10.28 -12.42
N ILE A 733 14.67 10.13 -11.35
CA ILE A 733 15.96 10.84 -11.16
C ILE A 733 17.03 10.28 -12.11
N ASP A 734 16.96 8.98 -12.41
CA ASP A 734 17.85 8.22 -13.29
C ASP A 734 17.06 6.97 -13.72
N PRO A 735 16.87 6.66 -15.02
CA PRO A 735 17.52 7.15 -16.24
C PRO A 735 16.86 8.40 -16.83
N ASN A 736 17.53 9.05 -17.78
CA ASN A 736 17.02 10.17 -18.57
C ASN A 736 15.99 9.71 -19.63
N VAL A 737 14.92 9.07 -19.17
CA VAL A 737 13.79 8.61 -19.97
C VAL A 737 12.61 9.53 -19.65
N PHE A 738 11.94 10.03 -20.69
CA PHE A 738 10.69 10.75 -20.55
C PHE A 738 9.52 9.79 -20.62
N ASN A 739 8.51 10.01 -19.78
CA ASN A 739 7.45 9.03 -19.57
C ASN A 739 6.07 9.60 -19.87
N ALA A 740 5.13 8.70 -20.09
CA ALA A 740 3.72 8.96 -20.12
C ALA A 740 2.98 7.91 -19.30
N ILE A 741 1.82 8.27 -18.75
CA ILE A 741 0.87 7.36 -18.13
C ILE A 741 -0.28 7.16 -19.09
N ILE A 742 -0.64 5.90 -19.34
CA ILE A 742 -1.81 5.54 -20.13
C ILE A 742 -2.80 4.77 -19.26
N ILE A 743 -4.09 5.04 -19.41
CA ILE A 743 -5.19 4.32 -18.75
C ILE A 743 -6.10 3.81 -19.84
N LEU A 744 -6.28 2.49 -19.88
CA LEU A 744 -7.04 1.76 -20.88
C LEU A 744 -8.13 0.93 -20.21
N GLN A 745 -9.21 0.70 -20.95
CA GLN A 745 -10.23 -0.30 -20.63
C GLN A 745 -10.27 -1.34 -21.74
N LYS A 746 -10.23 -2.63 -21.39
CA LYS A 746 -10.29 -3.70 -22.39
C LYS A 746 -11.69 -3.78 -23.00
N GLU A 747 -11.76 -3.67 -24.32
CA GLU A 747 -13.00 -3.89 -25.08
C GLU A 747 -13.01 -5.30 -25.69
N LYS A 748 -14.19 -5.81 -26.03
CA LYS A 748 -14.28 -6.94 -26.97
C LYS A 748 -13.67 -6.50 -28.31
N MET A 749 -12.82 -7.33 -28.91
CA MET A 749 -12.20 -7.02 -30.20
C MET A 749 -13.28 -6.58 -31.19
N LYS A 750 -13.13 -5.36 -31.71
CA LYS A 750 -13.98 -4.87 -32.80
C LYS A 750 -13.75 -5.80 -33.98
N SER A 751 -14.80 -6.47 -34.45
CA SER A 751 -14.75 -7.20 -35.72
C SER A 751 -14.18 -6.24 -36.77
N GLN A 752 -13.13 -6.67 -37.48
CA GLN A 752 -12.51 -5.89 -38.55
C GLN A 752 -13.58 -5.53 -39.59
N GLU A 753 -14.20 -4.37 -39.46
CA GLU A 753 -14.71 -3.67 -40.63
C GLU A 753 -13.47 -3.27 -41.41
N THR A 754 -13.37 -3.83 -42.61
CA THR A 754 -12.31 -3.59 -43.59
C THR A 754 -12.07 -2.09 -43.71
N ILE A 755 -11.01 -1.59 -43.05
CA ILE A 755 -10.49 -0.25 -43.30
C ILE A 755 -9.84 -0.33 -44.68
N THR A 756 -10.62 -0.03 -45.71
CA THR A 756 -10.12 0.20 -47.06
C THR A 756 -9.15 1.36 -46.97
N SER A 757 -7.86 1.10 -47.14
CA SER A 757 -6.84 2.13 -47.24
C SER A 757 -7.21 3.08 -48.38
N LEU A 758 -7.47 4.35 -48.07
CA LEU A 758 -7.32 5.39 -49.07
C LEU A 758 -5.82 5.67 -49.20
N SER A 759 -5.32 5.36 -50.40
CA SER A 759 -3.95 5.48 -50.89
C SER A 759 -3.27 6.81 -50.61
#